data_AF-A0AAN9V711-F1
#
_entry.id   AF-A0AAN9V711-F1
#
_cell.length_a   1.000
_cell.length_b   1.000
_cell.length_c   1.000
_cell.angle_alpha   90.00
_cell.angle_beta   90.00
_cell.angle_gamma   90.00
#
_symmetry.space_group_name_H-M   'P 1'
#
loop_
_entity.id
_entity.type
_entity.pdbx_description
1 polymer ?
#
loop_
_entity_poly.entity_id
_entity_poly.type
_entity_poly.pdbx_seq_one_letter_code
_entity_poly.pdbx_strand_id
1 'polypeptide(L)'
;MDNEQPHQELVKCVVVGDTAVGKTRLICARACNKHVSLSQLLTTHVPTVWAIDQYRIYKDVLERSWEVVDGVNVSLRLWDTFGDHEKDRRFAYGRSDVVLLCFSITNPVSLRNCKVMWYPEIRKFCPQTPVLLVGCKNDLRYMYRDETYLSYFRDRSPFVSARVRRPTRKSDLVMPDQARAVAKELGVHYYETSVLTYHGVNEVFENAIRAALMARRQQRFWMTNLKKVQRPMLQAPFLPPKPLPPDVYVAASTFAENMQQLWLQQAYTDVVFVAGSMGFSAHRFVLAAASPTFHKLLTMDLSCDMGARSSSESSMVSTFGEATMGDFNDDTEYLIRQTDNYFKPSRVWDQLKRRSSCQVLTTDSSKRLGVTRELNHPAFQAIRIEQVQQCEGLDNTRGGRPNSSVQTVITLSKLVTPQAMQQCLQFLYTGSIDTRFCELQEIRQAAEFLDLPELFSFVRNIQAHEEFMNTDLKQQYRKAVRLRLQDLCLGQGLFSDIVFQLDDGSYAAHRPMLMARCDMMKAMFSGDFRESNAKVILFPGVKEDTFHKLLIYLYTDDVPPITPARCLDLLELGNRLCLPRLVNLVEKRVVEELTRLSSAEGSDVVEHCLRLLEPCKLHNADQLADWCMNHLCTNYNKLCKMSPKLLRSLHPENQDYLSEHRWPPVWYLKDYDYYQKCCMEREKEEKPSLKRSRHHSGCLFFTGKSRRETGDGAVNRTLLGSATV
;
A
#
# COMPACT_ATOMS: atom_id res chain seq x y z
N MET A 1 -5.49 -60.85 15.09
CA MET A 1 -5.41 -60.95 16.55
C MET A 1 -5.68 -59.56 17.08
N ASP A 2 -6.73 -59.48 17.88
CA ASP A 2 -7.42 -58.28 18.33
C ASP A 2 -6.61 -57.57 19.42
N ASN A 3 -6.14 -56.36 19.13
CA ASN A 3 -5.69 -55.40 20.14
C ASN A 3 -6.83 -54.38 20.37
N GLU A 4 -8.04 -54.87 20.66
CA GLU A 4 -9.08 -54.01 21.23
C GLU A 4 -8.67 -53.72 22.68
N GLN A 5 -8.15 -52.51 22.92
CA GLN A 5 -7.95 -52.05 24.28
C GLN A 5 -9.30 -52.07 25.01
N PRO A 6 -9.37 -52.58 26.24
CA PRO A 6 -10.60 -52.49 27.02
C PRO A 6 -10.98 -51.01 27.14
N HIS A 7 -12.26 -50.70 26.86
CA HIS A 7 -12.88 -49.36 26.92
C HIS A 7 -12.84 -48.47 25.65
N GLN A 8 -12.52 -49.00 24.46
CA GLN A 8 -12.63 -48.24 23.20
C GLN A 8 -14.00 -48.41 22.51
N GLU A 9 -14.70 -47.31 22.24
CA GLU A 9 -15.95 -47.29 21.47
C GLU A 9 -15.65 -47.15 19.97
N LEU A 10 -16.00 -48.17 19.17
CA LEU A 10 -15.86 -48.09 17.72
C LEU A 10 -17.05 -47.33 17.12
N VAL A 11 -16.86 -46.26 16.34
CA VAL A 11 -17.95 -45.51 15.68
C VAL A 11 -17.78 -45.55 14.16
N LYS A 12 -18.77 -46.13 13.45
CA LYS A 12 -18.86 -46.10 11.99
C LYS A 12 -19.65 -44.89 11.52
N CYS A 13 -18.96 -43.97 10.84
CA CYS A 13 -19.53 -42.76 10.25
C CYS A 13 -19.58 -42.88 8.72
N VAL A 14 -20.78 -42.82 8.14
CA VAL A 14 -20.99 -42.90 6.68
C VAL A 14 -21.30 -41.52 6.12
N VAL A 15 -20.62 -41.13 5.04
CA VAL A 15 -20.78 -39.82 4.39
C VAL A 15 -21.48 -40.00 3.06
N VAL A 16 -22.65 -39.38 2.89
CA VAL A 16 -23.53 -39.52 1.72
C VAL A 16 -23.96 -38.18 1.15
N GLY A 17 -24.42 -38.17 -0.10
CA GLY A 17 -24.86 -36.97 -0.82
C GLY A 17 -24.47 -36.99 -2.29
N ASP A 18 -24.86 -35.96 -3.04
CA ASP A 18 -24.63 -35.87 -4.49
C ASP A 18 -23.14 -35.95 -4.89
N THR A 19 -22.90 -36.25 -6.17
CA THR A 19 -21.55 -36.21 -6.76
C THR A 19 -20.97 -34.78 -6.68
N ALA A 20 -19.67 -34.69 -6.40
CA ALA A 20 -18.91 -33.44 -6.32
C ALA A 20 -19.33 -32.43 -5.22
N VAL A 21 -20.12 -32.81 -4.23
CA VAL A 21 -20.45 -31.91 -3.10
C VAL A 21 -19.30 -31.67 -2.13
N GLY A 22 -18.27 -32.53 -2.14
CA GLY A 22 -17.07 -32.38 -1.29
C GLY A 22 -16.85 -33.50 -0.27
N LYS A 23 -17.61 -34.61 -0.33
CA LYS A 23 -17.53 -35.75 0.61
C LYS A 23 -16.11 -36.29 0.77
N THR A 24 -15.49 -36.73 -0.32
CA THR A 24 -14.13 -37.27 -0.34
C THR A 24 -13.11 -36.27 0.20
N ARG A 25 -13.21 -34.99 -0.17
CA ARG A 25 -12.30 -33.93 0.31
C ARG A 25 -12.44 -33.71 1.83
N LEU A 26 -13.66 -33.73 2.35
CA LEU A 26 -13.93 -33.60 3.78
C LEU A 26 -13.34 -34.78 4.57
N ILE A 27 -13.51 -36.01 4.07
CA ILE A 27 -12.94 -37.22 4.67
C ILE A 27 -11.41 -37.17 4.66
N CYS A 28 -10.80 -36.86 3.50
CA CYS A 28 -9.35 -36.77 3.41
C CYS A 28 -8.78 -35.67 4.30
N ALA A 29 -9.45 -34.52 4.41
CA ALA A 29 -9.03 -33.43 5.29
C ALA A 29 -8.99 -33.90 6.76
N ARG A 30 -10.04 -34.58 7.22
CA ARG A 30 -10.11 -35.14 8.58
C ARG A 30 -9.10 -36.26 8.80
N ALA A 31 -9.05 -37.26 7.92
CA ALA A 31 -8.18 -38.43 8.06
C ALA A 31 -6.69 -38.06 8.03
N CYS A 32 -6.32 -37.10 7.18
CA CYS A 32 -4.94 -36.66 7.04
C CYS A 32 -4.56 -35.50 7.99
N ASN A 33 -5.53 -34.85 8.63
CA ASN A 33 -5.35 -33.63 9.41
C ASN A 33 -4.47 -32.58 8.70
N LYS A 34 -4.75 -32.33 7.40
CA LYS A 34 -3.95 -31.46 6.53
C LYS A 34 -4.79 -30.34 5.95
N HIS A 35 -4.25 -29.13 6.02
CA HIS A 35 -4.74 -27.99 5.24
C HIS A 35 -4.38 -28.20 3.76
N VAL A 36 -5.30 -27.84 2.88
CA VAL A 36 -5.16 -28.01 1.43
C VAL A 36 -5.25 -26.64 0.78
N SER A 37 -4.30 -26.32 -0.10
CA SER A 37 -4.33 -25.04 -0.83
C SER A 37 -5.49 -25.00 -1.83
N LEU A 38 -5.89 -23.79 -2.23
CA LEU A 38 -6.91 -23.61 -3.26
C LEU A 38 -6.52 -24.30 -4.58
N SER A 39 -5.24 -24.19 -4.97
CA SER A 39 -4.72 -24.85 -6.18
C SER A 39 -4.88 -26.38 -6.12
N GLN A 40 -4.53 -27.01 -4.99
CA GLN A 40 -4.69 -28.46 -4.78
C GLN A 40 -6.16 -28.89 -4.74
N LEU A 41 -7.05 -28.04 -4.20
CA LEU A 41 -8.49 -28.32 -4.19
C LEU A 41 -9.11 -28.30 -5.61
N LEU A 42 -8.60 -27.44 -6.48
CA LEU A 42 -9.09 -27.30 -7.86
C LEU A 42 -8.42 -28.26 -8.85
N THR A 43 -7.21 -28.75 -8.59
CA THR A 43 -6.44 -29.60 -9.54
C THR A 43 -6.48 -31.08 -9.21
N THR A 44 -6.45 -31.47 -7.94
CA THR A 44 -6.27 -32.88 -7.55
C THR A 44 -7.59 -33.65 -7.63
N HIS A 45 -7.70 -34.62 -8.53
CA HIS A 45 -8.80 -35.57 -8.47
C HIS A 45 -8.54 -36.57 -7.34
N VAL A 46 -9.47 -36.69 -6.38
CA VAL A 46 -9.41 -37.74 -5.35
C VAL A 46 -10.46 -38.80 -5.70
N PRO A 47 -10.07 -40.04 -6.03
CA PRO A 47 -11.01 -41.12 -6.32
C PRO A 47 -11.90 -41.41 -5.10
N THR A 48 -13.21 -41.54 -5.31
CA THR A 48 -14.24 -41.75 -4.27
C THR A 48 -14.17 -43.12 -3.56
N VAL A 49 -13.26 -44.02 -3.96
CA VAL A 49 -12.99 -45.30 -3.28
C VAL A 49 -11.91 -45.14 -2.20
N TRP A 50 -12.07 -44.18 -1.29
CA TRP A 50 -11.19 -44.08 -0.11
C TRP A 50 -11.64 -45.03 1.04
N ALA A 51 -12.80 -45.69 0.91
CA ALA A 51 -13.66 -46.03 2.04
C ALA A 51 -13.71 -47.48 2.54
N ILE A 52 -13.06 -48.46 1.93
CA ILE A 52 -13.30 -49.86 2.35
C ILE A 52 -12.15 -50.49 3.14
N ASP A 53 -10.90 -50.02 3.04
CA ASP A 53 -9.80 -50.63 3.83
C ASP A 53 -8.55 -49.75 4.09
N GLN A 54 -8.55 -48.45 3.80
CA GLN A 54 -7.34 -47.63 3.99
C GLN A 54 -6.90 -47.47 5.45
N TYR A 55 -7.84 -47.52 6.40
CA TYR A 55 -7.56 -47.54 7.85
C TYR A 55 -6.80 -48.80 8.29
N ARG A 56 -6.83 -49.89 7.50
CA ARG A 56 -6.06 -51.11 7.78
C ARG A 56 -4.68 -51.10 7.12
N ILE A 57 -4.50 -50.31 6.07
CA ILE A 57 -3.28 -50.27 5.26
C ILE A 57 -2.30 -49.19 5.74
N TYR A 58 -2.79 -48.01 6.13
CA TYR A 58 -1.95 -46.89 6.56
C TYR A 58 -2.00 -46.68 8.07
N LYS A 59 -0.90 -47.02 8.75
CA LYS A 59 -0.77 -46.91 10.21
C LYS A 59 -1.08 -45.50 10.74
N ASP A 60 -0.59 -44.46 10.05
CA ASP A 60 -0.83 -43.06 10.41
C ASP A 60 -2.31 -42.68 10.39
N VAL A 61 -3.10 -43.25 9.46
CA VAL A 61 -4.54 -42.97 9.34
C VAL A 61 -5.32 -43.71 10.44
N LEU A 62 -4.86 -44.89 10.85
CA LEU A 62 -5.41 -45.64 11.97
C LEU A 62 -5.15 -44.93 13.31
N GLU A 63 -3.92 -44.50 13.56
CA GLU A 63 -3.54 -43.80 14.79
C GLU A 63 -4.34 -42.49 14.93
N ARG A 64 -4.54 -41.75 13.83
CA ARG A 64 -5.36 -40.52 13.80
C ARG A 64 -6.87 -40.75 13.88
N SER A 65 -7.32 -42.00 13.75
CA SER A 65 -8.73 -42.35 13.94
C SER A 65 -9.14 -42.43 15.41
N TRP A 66 -8.15 -42.46 16.32
CA TRP A 66 -8.38 -42.53 17.76
C TRP A 66 -8.49 -41.13 18.35
N GLU A 67 -9.60 -40.86 19.03
CA GLU A 67 -9.85 -39.58 19.69
C GLU A 67 -10.64 -39.76 20.98
N VAL A 68 -10.54 -38.77 21.87
CA VAL A 68 -11.28 -38.74 23.14
C VAL A 68 -12.36 -37.66 23.04
N VAL A 69 -13.63 -38.08 23.04
CA VAL A 69 -14.78 -37.16 22.98
C VAL A 69 -15.57 -37.29 24.28
N ASP A 70 -15.73 -36.18 24.99
CA ASP A 70 -16.47 -36.08 26.27
C ASP A 70 -16.02 -37.13 27.32
N GLY A 71 -14.72 -37.48 27.31
CA GLY A 71 -14.11 -38.48 28.20
C GLY A 71 -14.28 -39.94 27.78
N VAL A 72 -14.74 -40.20 26.56
CA VAL A 72 -14.87 -41.54 25.97
C VAL A 72 -13.82 -41.74 24.88
N ASN A 73 -13.06 -42.82 24.95
CA ASN A 73 -12.09 -43.20 23.93
C ASN A 73 -12.84 -43.80 22.72
N VAL A 74 -12.69 -43.18 21.55
CA VAL A 74 -13.41 -43.56 20.33
C VAL A 74 -12.44 -43.90 19.20
N SER A 75 -12.75 -44.92 18.40
CA SER A 75 -12.14 -45.14 17.09
C SER A 75 -13.16 -44.80 16.00
N LEU A 76 -12.91 -43.73 15.26
CA LEU A 76 -13.78 -43.25 14.19
C LEU A 76 -13.42 -43.90 12.85
N ARG A 77 -14.33 -44.69 12.28
CA ARG A 77 -14.17 -45.26 10.93
C ARG A 77 -15.03 -44.49 9.93
N LEU A 78 -14.38 -43.81 8.98
CA LEU A 78 -15.05 -43.04 7.93
C LEU A 78 -15.33 -43.89 6.70
N TRP A 79 -16.55 -43.78 6.18
CA TRP A 79 -17.00 -44.45 4.96
C TRP A 79 -17.44 -43.40 3.93
N ASP A 80 -16.63 -43.19 2.89
CA ASP A 80 -17.00 -42.42 1.69
C ASP A 80 -17.95 -43.21 0.80
N THR A 81 -18.85 -42.52 0.10
CA THR A 81 -19.82 -43.15 -0.81
C THR A 81 -19.92 -42.42 -2.15
N PHE A 82 -20.24 -43.19 -3.19
CA PHE A 82 -20.56 -42.63 -4.51
C PHE A 82 -21.90 -41.90 -4.51
N GLY A 83 -21.97 -40.77 -5.22
CA GLY A 83 -23.22 -40.02 -5.37
C GLY A 83 -24.18 -40.63 -6.40
N ASP A 84 -23.65 -41.36 -7.39
CA ASP A 84 -24.35 -41.86 -8.58
C ASP A 84 -24.44 -43.40 -8.65
N HIS A 85 -23.75 -44.14 -7.78
CA HIS A 85 -23.79 -45.61 -7.75
C HIS A 85 -24.68 -46.16 -6.64
N GLU A 86 -25.98 -46.34 -6.91
CA GLU A 86 -26.99 -46.75 -5.91
C GLU A 86 -26.75 -48.15 -5.33
N LYS A 87 -26.34 -49.12 -6.16
CA LYS A 87 -26.13 -50.49 -5.69
C LYS A 87 -24.97 -50.57 -4.69
N ASP A 88 -23.89 -49.85 -4.96
CA ASP A 88 -22.66 -49.92 -4.17
C ASP A 88 -22.80 -49.19 -2.83
N ARG A 89 -23.49 -48.03 -2.81
CA ARG A 89 -23.67 -47.26 -1.56
C ARG A 89 -24.61 -47.95 -0.55
N ARG A 90 -25.49 -48.85 -0.98
CA ARG A 90 -26.36 -49.62 -0.07
C ARG A 90 -25.57 -50.45 0.94
N PHE A 91 -24.40 -50.97 0.54
CA PHE A 91 -23.53 -51.73 1.43
C PHE A 91 -22.91 -50.86 2.55
N ALA A 92 -22.74 -49.56 2.30
CA ALA A 92 -22.16 -48.65 3.27
C ALA A 92 -23.07 -48.44 4.49
N TYR A 93 -24.40 -48.43 4.32
CA TYR A 93 -25.37 -48.17 5.40
C TYR A 93 -25.40 -49.25 6.49
N GLY A 94 -24.99 -50.49 6.19
CA GLY A 94 -25.05 -51.60 7.15
C GLY A 94 -24.28 -51.31 8.44
N ARG A 95 -24.94 -51.44 9.60
CA ARG A 95 -24.38 -51.18 10.95
C ARG A 95 -23.76 -49.78 11.11
N SER A 96 -24.32 -48.77 10.46
CA SER A 96 -23.85 -47.38 10.62
C SER A 96 -24.30 -46.80 11.96
N ASP A 97 -23.37 -46.16 12.66
CA ASP A 97 -23.65 -45.50 13.94
C ASP A 97 -24.09 -44.05 13.78
N VAL A 98 -23.64 -43.40 12.71
CA VAL A 98 -24.04 -42.04 12.33
C VAL A 98 -23.87 -41.84 10.82
N VAL A 99 -24.71 -40.98 10.25
CA VAL A 99 -24.63 -40.60 8.83
C VAL A 99 -24.47 -39.09 8.68
N LEU A 100 -23.45 -38.67 7.91
CA LEU A 100 -23.30 -37.30 7.44
C LEU A 100 -23.97 -37.15 6.07
N LEU A 101 -25.02 -36.35 6.02
CA LEU A 101 -25.74 -36.01 4.79
C LEU A 101 -25.17 -34.70 4.23
N CYS A 102 -24.30 -34.80 3.24
CA CYS A 102 -23.58 -33.66 2.68
C CYS A 102 -24.27 -33.05 1.45
N PHE A 103 -24.27 -31.72 1.38
CA PHE A 103 -24.59 -30.95 0.19
C PHE A 103 -23.51 -29.89 -0.07
N SER A 104 -23.50 -29.30 -1.28
CA SER A 104 -22.57 -28.20 -1.60
C SER A 104 -23.28 -26.87 -1.40
N ILE A 105 -22.64 -25.95 -0.69
CA ILE A 105 -23.15 -24.58 -0.51
C ILE A 105 -23.29 -23.83 -1.85
N THR A 106 -22.58 -24.26 -2.90
CA THR A 106 -22.67 -23.70 -4.26
C THR A 106 -23.61 -24.45 -5.19
N ASN A 107 -24.46 -25.34 -4.66
CA ASN A 107 -25.42 -26.09 -5.46
C ASN A 107 -26.75 -26.28 -4.70
N PRO A 108 -27.75 -25.41 -4.92
CA PRO A 108 -29.06 -25.50 -4.26
C PRO A 108 -29.81 -26.79 -4.58
N VAL A 109 -29.54 -27.41 -5.73
CA VAL A 109 -30.12 -28.71 -6.11
C VAL A 109 -29.65 -29.80 -5.15
N SER A 110 -28.38 -29.77 -4.73
CA SER A 110 -27.85 -30.77 -3.81
C SER A 110 -28.52 -30.71 -2.42
N LEU A 111 -28.86 -29.51 -1.94
CA LEU A 111 -29.64 -29.36 -0.70
C LEU A 111 -31.07 -29.89 -0.88
N ARG A 112 -31.70 -29.64 -2.03
CA ARG A 112 -33.03 -30.20 -2.34
C ARG A 112 -33.00 -31.73 -2.35
N ASN A 113 -31.98 -32.32 -2.99
CA ASN A 113 -31.78 -33.77 -3.05
C ASN A 113 -31.61 -34.38 -1.66
N CYS A 114 -30.97 -33.68 -0.71
CA CYS A 114 -30.90 -34.14 0.68
C CYS A 114 -32.29 -34.43 1.26
N LYS A 115 -33.27 -33.56 0.99
CA LYS A 115 -34.65 -33.71 1.48
C LYS A 115 -35.44 -34.77 0.70
N VAL A 116 -35.40 -34.74 -0.63
CA VAL A 116 -36.33 -35.53 -1.46
C VAL A 116 -35.83 -36.93 -1.80
N MET A 117 -34.51 -37.16 -1.75
CA MET A 117 -33.89 -38.43 -2.16
C MET A 117 -33.10 -39.05 -1.01
N TRP A 118 -32.05 -38.36 -0.55
CA TRP A 118 -31.06 -38.96 0.33
C TRP A 118 -31.60 -39.27 1.72
N TYR A 119 -32.35 -38.34 2.35
CA TYR A 119 -32.90 -38.59 3.67
C TYR A 119 -33.91 -39.75 3.70
N PRO A 120 -34.88 -39.84 2.76
CA PRO A 120 -35.73 -41.03 2.64
C PRO A 120 -34.93 -42.33 2.41
N GLU A 121 -33.88 -42.31 1.58
CA GLU A 121 -33.02 -43.46 1.34
C GLU A 121 -32.32 -43.92 2.64
N ILE A 122 -31.71 -42.99 3.38
CA ILE A 122 -31.07 -43.27 4.68
C ILE A 122 -32.08 -43.89 5.63
N ARG A 123 -33.28 -43.30 5.76
CA ARG A 123 -34.32 -43.79 6.68
C ARG A 123 -34.85 -45.18 6.30
N LYS A 124 -34.80 -45.56 5.01
CA LYS A 124 -35.15 -46.90 4.55
C LYS A 124 -34.16 -47.96 5.00
N PHE A 125 -32.85 -47.67 4.98
CA PHE A 125 -31.81 -48.66 5.30
C PHE A 125 -31.36 -48.63 6.77
N CYS A 126 -31.37 -47.46 7.41
CA CYS A 126 -30.98 -47.28 8.82
C CYS A 126 -31.93 -46.30 9.55
N PRO A 127 -33.15 -46.76 9.92
CA PRO A 127 -34.24 -45.88 10.38
C PRO A 127 -33.92 -45.13 11.68
N GLN A 128 -33.17 -45.75 12.60
CA GLN A 128 -32.85 -45.19 13.91
C GLN A 128 -31.47 -44.50 13.98
N THR A 129 -30.67 -44.57 12.90
CA THR A 129 -29.32 -44.01 12.92
C THR A 129 -29.38 -42.48 12.91
N PRO A 130 -28.66 -41.77 13.80
CA PRO A 130 -28.60 -40.32 13.80
C PRO A 130 -28.03 -39.79 12.47
N VAL A 131 -28.59 -38.68 11.99
CA VAL A 131 -28.20 -38.02 10.75
C VAL A 131 -27.84 -36.57 11.05
N LEU A 132 -26.73 -36.09 10.48
CA LEU A 132 -26.33 -34.68 10.54
C LEU A 132 -26.32 -34.13 9.10
N LEU A 133 -26.94 -32.97 8.89
CA LEU A 133 -26.88 -32.26 7.61
C LEU A 133 -25.61 -31.42 7.55
N VAL A 134 -24.83 -31.55 6.49
CA VAL A 134 -23.50 -30.91 6.36
C VAL A 134 -23.42 -30.09 5.07
N GLY A 135 -23.23 -28.77 5.20
CA GLY A 135 -22.97 -27.88 4.08
C GLY A 135 -21.47 -27.78 3.80
N CYS A 136 -21.01 -28.33 2.69
CA CYS A 136 -19.62 -28.31 2.29
C CYS A 136 -19.29 -27.09 1.41
N LYS A 137 -18.00 -26.68 1.42
CA LYS A 137 -17.44 -25.56 0.64
C LYS A 137 -17.97 -24.19 1.08
N ASN A 138 -18.03 -23.97 2.39
CA ASN A 138 -18.51 -22.71 2.97
C ASN A 138 -17.69 -21.49 2.52
N ASP A 139 -16.39 -21.68 2.30
CA ASP A 139 -15.46 -20.67 1.78
C ASP A 139 -15.98 -19.95 0.52
N LEU A 140 -16.70 -20.67 -0.34
CA LEU A 140 -17.22 -20.12 -1.59
C LEU A 140 -18.31 -19.06 -1.41
N ARG A 141 -18.88 -18.87 -0.20
CA ARG A 141 -19.83 -17.76 0.07
C ARG A 141 -19.18 -16.39 0.01
N TYR A 142 -17.88 -16.28 0.30
CA TYR A 142 -17.14 -15.02 0.21
C TYR A 142 -16.13 -15.04 -0.95
N MET A 143 -15.56 -16.20 -1.28
CA MET A 143 -14.53 -16.30 -2.32
C MET A 143 -15.03 -16.21 -3.75
N TYR A 144 -16.34 -16.28 -4.02
CA TYR A 144 -16.84 -16.20 -5.39
C TYR A 144 -16.51 -14.88 -6.12
N ARG A 145 -16.08 -13.84 -5.39
CA ARG A 145 -15.59 -12.56 -5.91
C ARG A 145 -14.08 -12.40 -5.83
N ASP A 146 -13.39 -13.34 -5.22
CA ASP A 146 -11.94 -13.26 -5.00
C ASP A 146 -11.20 -13.40 -6.35
N GLU A 147 -10.31 -12.46 -6.65
CA GLU A 147 -9.58 -12.44 -7.92
C GLU A 147 -8.68 -13.66 -8.09
N THR A 148 -8.07 -14.14 -6.99
CA THR A 148 -7.24 -15.34 -7.01
C THR A 148 -8.08 -16.57 -7.31
N TYR A 149 -9.31 -16.66 -6.79
CA TYR A 149 -10.24 -17.73 -7.15
C TYR A 149 -10.68 -17.64 -8.62
N LEU A 150 -11.00 -16.44 -9.10
CA LEU A 150 -11.49 -16.21 -10.46
C LEU A 150 -10.41 -16.44 -11.53
N SER A 151 -9.13 -16.16 -11.24
CA SER A 151 -8.02 -16.34 -12.19
C SER A 151 -7.82 -17.80 -12.60
N TYR A 152 -8.07 -18.77 -11.71
CA TYR A 152 -8.02 -20.21 -12.03
C TYR A 152 -8.98 -20.64 -13.15
N PHE A 153 -10.02 -19.86 -13.43
CA PHE A 153 -10.98 -20.11 -14.50
C PHE A 153 -10.69 -19.32 -15.78
N ARG A 154 -9.81 -18.30 -15.72
CA ARG A 154 -9.39 -17.49 -16.88
C ARG A 154 -8.26 -18.18 -17.67
N ASP A 155 -7.32 -18.81 -16.96
CA ASP A 155 -6.07 -19.33 -17.54
C ASP A 155 -6.17 -20.74 -18.14
N ARG A 156 -7.38 -21.34 -18.23
CA ARG A 156 -7.55 -22.71 -18.73
C ARG A 156 -8.27 -22.73 -20.09
N SER A 157 -7.62 -23.35 -21.07
CA SER A 157 -8.10 -23.46 -22.45
C SER A 157 -9.55 -24.00 -22.54
N PRO A 158 -10.39 -23.44 -23.43
CA PRO A 158 -11.77 -23.89 -23.67
C PRO A 158 -11.88 -25.39 -23.98
N PHE A 159 -10.83 -26.01 -24.54
CA PHE A 159 -10.82 -27.43 -24.91
C PHE A 159 -10.70 -28.41 -23.72
N VAL A 160 -10.27 -27.95 -22.54
CA VAL A 160 -10.23 -28.75 -21.30
C VAL A 160 -11.47 -28.50 -20.42
N SER A 161 -12.32 -27.53 -20.79
CA SER A 161 -13.42 -26.99 -19.98
C SER A 161 -14.65 -27.89 -19.85
N ALA A 162 -14.72 -29.03 -20.55
CA ALA A 162 -15.82 -29.98 -20.36
C ALA A 162 -15.87 -30.58 -18.93
N ARG A 163 -14.76 -30.53 -18.18
CA ARG A 163 -14.66 -31.09 -16.81
C ARG A 163 -14.63 -30.03 -15.69
N VAL A 164 -14.41 -28.75 -15.99
CA VAL A 164 -14.32 -27.68 -14.99
C VAL A 164 -15.62 -26.88 -15.01
N ARG A 165 -16.39 -26.95 -13.91
CA ARG A 165 -17.61 -26.14 -13.75
C ARG A 165 -17.29 -24.65 -13.87
N ARG A 166 -18.20 -23.89 -14.49
CA ARG A 166 -18.18 -22.42 -14.52
C ARG A 166 -17.93 -21.83 -13.11
N PRO A 167 -17.36 -20.61 -13.00
CA PRO A 167 -17.23 -19.91 -11.72
C PRO A 167 -18.56 -19.83 -10.98
N THR A 168 -18.50 -19.97 -9.65
CA THR A 168 -19.68 -19.90 -8.77
C THR A 168 -20.31 -18.50 -8.87
N ARG A 169 -21.64 -18.44 -9.07
CA ARG A 169 -22.39 -17.17 -9.06
C ARG A 169 -23.10 -16.98 -7.73
N LYS A 170 -23.46 -15.72 -7.42
CA LYS A 170 -24.25 -15.38 -6.22
C LYS A 170 -25.57 -16.16 -6.14
N SER A 171 -26.23 -16.41 -7.29
CA SER A 171 -27.46 -17.20 -7.39
C SER A 171 -27.29 -18.68 -7.06
N ASP A 172 -26.07 -19.20 -7.14
CA ASP A 172 -25.75 -20.60 -6.87
C ASP A 172 -25.50 -20.83 -5.36
N LEU A 173 -25.46 -19.77 -4.55
CA LEU A 173 -25.13 -19.85 -3.12
C LEU A 173 -26.35 -20.18 -2.26
N VAL A 174 -26.20 -21.19 -1.43
CA VAL A 174 -27.15 -21.57 -0.38
C VAL A 174 -26.80 -20.82 0.90
N MET A 175 -27.74 -20.01 1.38
CA MET A 175 -27.57 -19.26 2.63
C MET A 175 -27.84 -20.15 3.86
N PRO A 176 -27.22 -19.86 5.02
CA PRO A 176 -27.34 -20.72 6.21
C PRO A 176 -28.78 -20.94 6.70
N ASP A 177 -29.65 -19.94 6.56
CA ASP A 177 -31.07 -20.00 6.89
C ASP A 177 -31.84 -21.03 6.05
N GLN A 178 -31.55 -21.11 4.75
CA GLN A 178 -32.16 -22.09 3.84
C GLN A 178 -31.81 -23.52 4.25
N ALA A 179 -30.53 -23.77 4.56
CA ALA A 179 -30.07 -25.09 4.99
C ALA A 179 -30.62 -25.47 6.37
N ARG A 180 -30.70 -24.52 7.31
CA ARG A 180 -31.34 -24.74 8.61
C ARG A 180 -32.83 -25.03 8.52
N ALA A 181 -33.55 -24.39 7.60
CA ALA A 181 -34.96 -24.70 7.37
C ALA A 181 -35.14 -26.17 6.99
N VAL A 182 -34.31 -26.68 6.06
CA VAL A 182 -34.30 -28.10 5.69
C VAL A 182 -33.90 -28.98 6.89
N ALA A 183 -32.86 -28.61 7.65
CA ALA A 183 -32.46 -29.38 8.83
C ALA A 183 -33.57 -29.48 9.88
N LYS A 184 -34.30 -28.40 10.12
CA LYS A 184 -35.45 -28.34 11.03
C LYS A 184 -36.59 -29.23 10.56
N GLU A 185 -36.92 -29.20 9.27
CA GLU A 185 -37.94 -30.08 8.68
C GLU A 185 -37.57 -31.57 8.81
N LEU A 186 -36.29 -31.90 8.66
CA LEU A 186 -35.80 -33.28 8.78
C LEU A 186 -35.57 -33.73 10.23
N GLY A 187 -35.61 -32.80 11.20
CA GLY A 187 -35.32 -33.05 12.62
C GLY A 187 -33.86 -33.40 12.88
N VAL A 188 -32.91 -32.81 12.14
CA VAL A 188 -31.47 -33.10 12.22
C VAL A 188 -30.65 -31.87 12.59
N HIS A 189 -29.44 -32.07 13.11
CA HIS A 189 -28.49 -30.98 13.33
C HIS A 189 -27.85 -30.54 12.02
N TYR A 190 -27.53 -29.24 11.92
CA TYR A 190 -26.88 -28.64 10.76
C TYR A 190 -25.48 -28.13 11.11
N TYR A 191 -24.52 -28.46 10.26
CA TYR A 191 -23.13 -28.00 10.34
C TYR A 191 -22.63 -27.59 8.97
N GLU A 192 -21.63 -26.71 8.94
CA GLU A 192 -20.94 -26.29 7.74
C GLU A 192 -19.46 -26.60 7.83
N THR A 193 -18.85 -26.87 6.67
CA THR A 193 -17.44 -27.18 6.58
C THR A 193 -16.79 -26.48 5.39
N SER A 194 -15.53 -26.11 5.59
CA SER A 194 -14.63 -25.71 4.51
C SER A 194 -13.32 -26.45 4.68
N VAL A 195 -12.93 -27.21 3.67
CA VAL A 195 -11.61 -27.87 3.65
C VAL A 195 -10.50 -26.85 3.45
N LEU A 196 -10.77 -25.77 2.72
CA LEU A 196 -9.79 -24.71 2.44
C LEU A 196 -9.42 -23.95 3.70
N THR A 197 -10.41 -23.50 4.48
CA THR A 197 -10.19 -22.75 5.73
C THR A 197 -10.10 -23.67 6.94
N TYR A 198 -10.32 -24.97 6.74
CA TYR A 198 -10.42 -26.00 7.78
C TYR A 198 -11.54 -25.76 8.82
N HIS A 199 -12.42 -24.80 8.56
CA HIS A 199 -13.54 -24.48 9.43
C HIS A 199 -14.53 -25.65 9.49
N GLY A 200 -14.96 -26.00 10.70
CA GLY A 200 -15.99 -27.01 10.97
C GLY A 200 -15.59 -28.47 10.70
N VAL A 201 -14.40 -28.72 10.14
CA VAL A 201 -13.97 -30.09 9.77
C VAL A 201 -13.90 -30.99 11.00
N ASN A 202 -13.23 -30.58 12.07
CA ASN A 202 -13.17 -31.40 13.29
C ASN A 202 -14.52 -31.42 14.02
N GLU A 203 -15.15 -30.25 14.16
CA GLU A 203 -16.43 -30.08 14.87
C GLU A 203 -17.53 -30.99 14.32
N VAL A 204 -17.65 -31.17 13.00
CA VAL A 204 -18.69 -32.02 12.42
C VAL A 204 -18.50 -33.49 12.79
N PHE A 205 -17.25 -33.98 12.82
CA PHE A 205 -16.97 -35.37 13.16
C PHE A 205 -17.07 -35.63 14.66
N GLU A 206 -16.63 -34.70 15.51
CA GLU A 206 -16.85 -34.78 16.96
C GLU A 206 -18.35 -34.79 17.29
N ASN A 207 -19.14 -33.94 16.64
CA ASN A 207 -20.58 -33.91 16.85
C ASN A 207 -21.29 -35.14 16.27
N ALA A 208 -20.75 -35.74 15.20
CA ALA A 208 -21.22 -37.04 14.70
C ALA A 208 -20.97 -38.16 15.72
N ILE A 209 -19.79 -38.15 16.37
CA ILE A 209 -19.46 -39.09 17.45
C ILE A 209 -20.41 -38.88 18.64
N ARG A 210 -20.61 -37.64 19.09
CA ARG A 210 -21.59 -37.33 20.16
C ARG A 210 -22.98 -37.87 19.81
N ALA A 211 -23.45 -37.64 18.58
CA ALA A 211 -24.75 -38.15 18.13
C ALA A 211 -24.83 -39.69 18.14
N ALA A 212 -23.78 -40.38 17.67
CA ALA A 212 -23.68 -41.84 17.70
C ALA A 212 -23.72 -42.40 19.13
N LEU A 213 -22.86 -41.86 20.01
CA LEU A 213 -22.77 -42.30 21.41
C LEU A 213 -24.06 -42.03 22.19
N MET A 214 -24.73 -40.91 21.90
CA MET A 214 -26.04 -40.60 22.48
C MET A 214 -27.12 -41.60 22.03
N ALA A 215 -27.18 -41.94 20.75
CA ALA A 215 -28.13 -42.94 20.24
C ALA A 215 -27.89 -44.32 20.87
N ARG A 216 -26.61 -44.72 21.01
CA ARG A 216 -26.23 -45.96 21.71
C ARG A 216 -26.62 -45.97 23.18
N ARG A 217 -26.46 -44.85 23.88
CA ARG A 217 -26.88 -44.72 25.29
C ARG A 217 -28.38 -44.98 25.47
N GLN A 218 -29.21 -44.58 24.51
CA GLN A 218 -30.66 -44.86 24.53
C GLN A 218 -30.96 -46.35 24.36
N GLN A 219 -30.16 -47.06 23.57
CA GLN A 219 -30.31 -48.51 23.33
C GLN A 219 -29.73 -49.39 24.45
N ARG A 220 -28.74 -48.88 25.21
CA ARG A 220 -28.01 -49.61 26.26
C ARG A 220 -27.92 -48.80 27.56
N PHE A 221 -29.09 -48.51 28.13
CA PHE A 221 -29.32 -47.61 29.28
C PHE A 221 -28.37 -47.78 30.49
N TRP A 222 -27.84 -49.00 30.71
CA TRP A 222 -27.01 -49.35 31.87
C TRP A 222 -25.51 -49.02 31.73
N MET A 223 -25.05 -48.48 30.59
CA MET A 223 -23.64 -48.07 30.45
C MET A 223 -23.35 -46.72 31.14
N THR A 224 -22.75 -46.80 32.32
CA THR A 224 -22.34 -45.64 33.15
C THR A 224 -21.32 -44.73 32.46
N ASN A 225 -20.47 -45.27 31.58
CA ASN A 225 -19.40 -44.54 30.91
C ASN A 225 -19.91 -43.49 29.89
N LEU A 226 -21.09 -43.69 29.30
CA LEU A 226 -21.69 -42.77 28.31
C LEU A 226 -22.53 -41.65 28.96
N LYS A 227 -22.64 -41.61 30.30
CA LYS A 227 -23.46 -40.61 30.99
C LYS A 227 -22.96 -39.18 30.80
N LYS A 228 -21.65 -39.01 30.61
CA LYS A 228 -20.96 -37.72 30.45
C LYS A 228 -21.00 -37.17 29.01
N VAL A 229 -21.40 -37.99 28.03
CA VAL A 229 -21.50 -37.57 26.62
C VAL A 229 -22.55 -36.48 26.48
N GLN A 230 -22.14 -35.36 25.88
CA GLN A 230 -22.98 -34.20 25.68
C GLN A 230 -23.81 -34.32 24.40
N ARG A 231 -24.88 -33.52 24.31
CA ARG A 231 -25.59 -33.32 23.04
C ARG A 231 -24.67 -32.66 22.01
N PRO A 232 -24.86 -32.95 20.71
CA PRO A 232 -24.14 -32.23 19.65
C PRO A 232 -24.09 -30.72 19.93
N MET A 233 -22.89 -30.16 19.86
CA MET A 233 -22.61 -28.78 20.20
C MET A 233 -23.06 -27.85 19.08
N LEU A 234 -23.40 -26.60 19.44
CA LEU A 234 -23.68 -25.56 18.47
C LEU A 234 -22.38 -25.13 17.79
N GLN A 235 -22.42 -24.95 16.47
CA GLN A 235 -21.29 -24.44 15.70
C GLN A 235 -21.39 -22.92 15.56
N ALA A 236 -20.32 -22.21 15.88
CA ALA A 236 -20.23 -20.78 15.63
C ALA A 236 -20.11 -20.54 14.11
N PRO A 237 -20.81 -19.53 13.55
CA PRO A 237 -20.76 -19.27 12.12
C PRO A 237 -19.37 -18.80 11.68
N PHE A 238 -18.96 -19.20 10.48
CA PHE A 238 -17.69 -18.80 9.90
C PHE A 238 -17.69 -17.30 9.59
N LEU A 239 -16.84 -16.53 10.27
CA LEU A 239 -16.55 -15.14 9.92
C LEU A 239 -15.49 -15.11 8.81
N PRO A 240 -15.81 -14.60 7.61
CA PRO A 240 -14.81 -14.44 6.57
C PRO A 240 -13.67 -13.53 7.01
N PRO A 241 -12.43 -13.79 6.55
CA PRO A 241 -11.30 -12.92 6.84
C PRO A 241 -11.61 -11.49 6.39
N LYS A 242 -11.11 -10.51 7.15
CA LYS A 242 -11.26 -9.10 6.80
C LYS A 242 -10.53 -8.85 5.47
N PRO A 243 -11.16 -8.19 4.48
CA PRO A 243 -10.49 -7.78 3.25
C PRO A 243 -9.22 -6.99 3.55
N LEU A 244 -8.16 -7.27 2.79
CA LEU A 244 -6.93 -6.49 2.86
C LEU A 244 -7.12 -5.14 2.15
N PRO A 245 -6.46 -4.07 2.62
CA PRO A 245 -6.43 -2.81 1.89
C PRO A 245 -5.68 -2.97 0.57
N PRO A 246 -6.07 -2.24 -0.50
CA PRO A 246 -5.36 -2.27 -1.76
C PRO A 246 -3.96 -1.64 -1.62
N ASP A 247 -3.00 -2.16 -2.39
CA ASP A 247 -1.64 -1.63 -2.45
C ASP A 247 -1.59 -0.35 -3.30
N VAL A 248 -0.77 0.61 -2.87
CA VAL A 248 -0.54 1.86 -3.62
C VAL A 248 0.80 1.78 -4.35
N TYR A 249 0.73 1.86 -5.67
CA TYR A 249 1.87 1.91 -6.57
C TYR A 249 2.26 3.34 -6.90
N VAL A 250 3.57 3.58 -7.04
CA VAL A 250 4.14 4.85 -7.49
C VAL A 250 5.04 4.58 -8.69
N ALA A 251 4.71 5.18 -9.83
CA ALA A 251 5.51 5.11 -11.07
C ALA A 251 6.97 5.51 -10.82
N ALA A 252 7.95 4.91 -11.50
CA ALA A 252 9.37 5.21 -11.30
C ALA A 252 9.74 6.68 -11.57
N SER A 253 10.79 7.18 -10.90
CA SER A 253 11.27 8.56 -11.05
C SER A 253 11.97 8.79 -12.39
N THR A 254 11.54 9.80 -13.13
CA THR A 254 12.21 10.30 -14.35
C THR A 254 13.19 11.46 -14.07
N PHE A 255 13.39 11.84 -12.80
CA PHE A 255 14.16 13.04 -12.45
C PHE A 255 15.60 13.01 -12.96
N ALA A 256 16.27 11.87 -12.86
CA ALA A 256 17.64 11.75 -13.33
C ALA A 256 17.75 11.94 -14.86
N GLU A 257 16.79 11.42 -15.61
CA GLU A 257 16.71 11.57 -17.06
C GLU A 257 16.37 13.00 -17.44
N ASN A 258 15.45 13.65 -16.72
CA ASN A 258 15.10 15.05 -16.96
C ASN A 258 16.28 16.00 -16.69
N MET A 259 17.06 15.76 -15.64
CA MET A 259 18.28 16.55 -15.37
C MET A 259 19.35 16.35 -16.46
N GLN A 260 19.45 15.13 -17.02
CA GLN A 260 20.33 14.87 -18.16
C GLN A 260 19.84 15.57 -19.42
N GLN A 261 18.52 15.56 -19.70
CA GLN A 261 17.95 16.29 -20.83
C GLN A 261 18.14 17.81 -20.69
N LEU A 262 18.02 18.35 -19.48
CA LEU A 262 18.30 19.75 -19.20
C LEU A 262 19.75 20.13 -19.53
N TRP A 263 20.72 19.26 -19.21
CA TRP A 263 22.12 19.44 -19.59
C TRP A 263 22.32 19.43 -21.12
N LEU A 264 21.63 18.53 -21.84
CA LEU A 264 21.80 18.36 -23.28
C LEU A 264 21.10 19.44 -24.13
N GLN A 265 19.91 19.89 -23.74
CA GLN A 265 19.11 20.82 -24.53
C GLN A 265 19.59 22.27 -24.43
N GLN A 266 20.28 22.63 -23.33
CA GLN A 266 20.84 23.97 -23.09
C GLN A 266 19.86 25.14 -23.34
N ALA A 267 18.56 24.91 -23.17
CA ALA A 267 17.53 25.93 -23.34
C ALA A 267 17.51 26.87 -22.12
N TYR A 268 17.43 28.19 -22.35
CA TYR A 268 17.43 29.21 -21.29
C TYR A 268 18.68 29.23 -20.40
N THR A 269 19.85 28.87 -20.96
CA THR A 269 21.13 29.04 -20.25
C THR A 269 21.47 30.52 -20.04
N ASP A 270 21.85 30.85 -18.81
CA ASP A 270 22.10 32.21 -18.32
C ASP A 270 23.57 32.44 -17.91
N VAL A 271 24.41 31.41 -18.02
CA VAL A 271 25.87 31.50 -17.81
C VAL A 271 26.65 30.73 -18.88
N VAL A 272 27.79 31.29 -19.30
CA VAL A 272 28.73 30.67 -20.25
C VAL A 272 30.12 30.62 -19.64
N PHE A 273 30.73 29.43 -19.61
CA PHE A 273 32.12 29.23 -19.20
C PHE A 273 33.03 29.17 -20.42
N VAL A 274 34.08 29.98 -20.44
CA VAL A 274 35.06 30.02 -21.53
C VAL A 274 36.35 29.36 -21.05
N ALA A 275 36.66 28.16 -21.57
CA ALA A 275 37.93 27.47 -21.36
C ALA A 275 38.71 27.42 -22.69
N GLY A 276 39.81 28.17 -22.76
CA GLY A 276 40.57 28.32 -24.00
C GLY A 276 39.73 28.96 -25.10
N SER A 277 39.51 28.24 -26.21
CA SER A 277 38.67 28.67 -27.34
C SER A 277 37.25 28.11 -27.30
N MET A 278 36.88 27.34 -26.27
CA MET A 278 35.57 26.69 -26.17
C MET A 278 34.68 27.38 -25.15
N GLY A 279 33.39 27.52 -25.48
CA GLY A 279 32.35 28.03 -24.60
C GLY A 279 31.38 26.92 -24.16
N PHE A 280 31.02 26.89 -22.89
CA PHE A 280 30.08 25.93 -22.31
C PHE A 280 28.91 26.67 -21.64
N SER A 281 27.72 26.54 -22.21
CA SER A 281 26.49 27.13 -21.66
C SER A 281 25.92 26.28 -20.53
N ALA A 282 25.45 26.93 -19.46
CA ALA A 282 24.86 26.28 -18.30
C ALA A 282 23.83 27.19 -17.61
N HIS A 283 23.17 26.65 -16.58
CA HIS A 283 22.16 27.30 -15.76
C HIS A 283 22.71 27.65 -14.38
N ARG A 284 22.66 28.92 -13.98
CA ARG A 284 23.19 29.41 -12.70
C ARG A 284 22.54 28.73 -11.51
N PHE A 285 21.23 28.54 -11.55
CA PHE A 285 20.48 27.93 -10.44
C PHE A 285 20.92 26.47 -10.17
N VAL A 286 21.17 25.69 -11.23
CA VAL A 286 21.67 24.31 -11.09
C VAL A 286 23.07 24.31 -10.52
N LEU A 287 23.97 25.13 -11.07
CA LEU A 287 25.36 25.19 -10.60
C LEU A 287 25.47 25.67 -9.15
N ALA A 288 24.69 26.68 -8.77
CA ALA A 288 24.61 27.16 -7.41
C ALA A 288 24.10 26.07 -6.45
N ALA A 289 23.05 25.33 -6.83
CA ALA A 289 22.55 24.21 -6.02
C ALA A 289 23.52 23.01 -5.99
N ALA A 290 24.30 22.82 -7.04
CA ALA A 290 25.25 21.72 -7.18
C ALA A 290 26.57 21.96 -6.43
N SER A 291 27.01 23.21 -6.27
CA SER A 291 28.29 23.55 -5.63
C SER A 291 28.21 24.85 -4.81
N PRO A 292 28.67 24.85 -3.55
CA PRO A 292 28.79 26.06 -2.75
C PRO A 292 29.73 27.11 -3.37
N THR A 293 30.77 26.67 -4.05
CA THR A 293 31.76 27.55 -4.71
C THR A 293 31.12 28.28 -5.89
N PHE A 294 30.36 27.57 -6.73
CA PHE A 294 29.57 28.22 -7.78
C PHE A 294 28.47 29.12 -7.21
N HIS A 295 27.81 28.74 -6.12
CA HIS A 295 26.83 29.60 -5.46
C HIS A 295 27.45 30.93 -5.02
N LYS A 296 28.59 30.90 -4.32
CA LYS A 296 29.32 32.12 -3.91
C LYS A 296 29.71 32.95 -5.12
N LEU A 297 30.30 32.34 -6.14
CA LEU A 297 30.76 33.03 -7.36
C LEU A 297 29.61 33.72 -8.10
N LEU A 298 28.48 33.02 -8.27
CA LEU A 298 27.35 33.50 -9.06
C LEU A 298 26.44 34.47 -8.31
N THR A 299 26.58 34.59 -6.99
CA THR A 299 25.85 35.58 -6.16
C THR A 299 26.70 36.79 -5.81
N MET A 300 27.96 36.86 -6.29
CA MET A 300 28.82 38.03 -6.07
C MET A 300 28.18 39.30 -6.62
N ASP A 301 28.13 40.34 -5.80
CA ASP A 301 27.75 41.67 -6.25
C ASP A 301 28.87 42.27 -7.10
N LEU A 302 28.51 42.64 -8.34
CA LEU A 302 29.41 43.27 -9.30
C LEU A 302 29.21 44.80 -9.36
N SER A 303 28.29 45.35 -8.56
CA SER A 303 27.96 46.78 -8.56
C SER A 303 28.93 47.66 -7.76
N CYS A 304 29.73 47.08 -6.84
CA CYS A 304 30.59 47.84 -5.92
C CYS A 304 31.82 48.52 -6.56
N ASP A 305 32.19 48.21 -7.80
CA ASP A 305 33.37 48.81 -8.46
C ASP A 305 33.05 50.05 -9.31
N MET A 306 31.82 50.57 -9.23
CA MET A 306 31.42 51.81 -9.93
C MET A 306 31.93 53.11 -9.26
N GLY A 307 32.69 53.04 -8.15
CA GLY A 307 33.23 54.22 -7.50
C GLY A 307 34.47 53.92 -6.65
N ALA A 308 35.66 54.09 -7.23
CA ALA A 308 36.86 54.68 -6.62
C ALA A 308 38.13 54.24 -7.37
N ARG A 309 38.42 54.90 -8.49
CA ARG A 309 39.80 55.34 -8.73
C ARG A 309 39.94 56.68 -8.02
N SER A 310 40.18 56.64 -6.72
CA SER A 310 40.78 57.77 -6.01
C SER A 310 41.85 57.23 -5.08
N SER A 311 43.08 57.55 -5.41
CA SER A 311 44.21 57.59 -4.50
C SER A 311 43.85 58.37 -3.23
N SER A 312 44.44 57.91 -2.11
CA SER A 312 44.44 58.53 -0.78
C SER A 312 43.21 58.24 0.07
N GLU A 313 43.37 57.45 1.13
CA GLU A 313 43.53 57.99 2.49
C GLU A 313 43.86 56.88 3.49
N SER A 314 45.03 57.02 4.07
CA SER A 314 45.35 56.60 5.43
C SER A 314 44.36 57.29 6.39
N SER A 315 43.85 56.57 7.39
CA SER A 315 43.26 57.23 8.56
C SER A 315 43.68 56.50 9.83
N MET A 316 44.44 57.24 10.64
CA MET A 316 44.92 56.90 11.98
C MET A 316 43.81 56.93 13.03
N VAL A 317 43.86 55.95 13.94
CA VAL A 317 43.83 56.00 15.43
C VAL A 317 42.99 57.06 16.17
N SER A 318 42.18 56.58 17.12
CA SER A 318 42.07 57.03 18.53
C SER A 318 41.10 56.09 19.29
N THR A 319 41.21 55.62 20.53
CA THR A 319 42.20 55.61 21.65
C THR A 319 41.58 54.70 22.73
N PHE A 320 42.34 53.84 23.43
CA PHE A 320 42.36 53.67 24.91
C PHE A 320 43.12 52.41 25.37
N GLY A 321 44.02 52.58 26.35
CA GLY A 321 44.60 51.51 27.20
C GLY A 321 46.07 51.16 26.89
N GLU A 322 47.06 52.00 27.22
CA GLU A 322 47.87 52.03 28.48
C GLU A 322 48.81 50.83 28.72
N ALA A 323 50.13 51.17 28.75
CA ALA A 323 51.27 50.55 29.46
C ALA A 323 51.61 49.07 29.12
N THR A 324 52.86 48.66 28.83
CA THR A 324 54.17 48.95 29.43
C THR A 324 55.30 48.56 28.47
N MET A 325 56.48 49.15 28.69
CA MET A 325 57.74 48.88 28.00
C MET A 325 58.28 47.46 28.21
N GLY A 326 59.10 46.99 27.26
CA GLY A 326 60.04 45.89 27.48
C GLY A 326 60.65 45.32 26.20
N ASP A 327 61.87 45.78 25.87
CA ASP A 327 62.83 45.03 25.04
C ASP A 327 63.06 43.62 25.63
N PHE A 328 63.37 42.63 24.79
CA PHE A 328 64.59 41.78 24.88
C PHE A 328 64.51 40.51 23.98
N ASN A 329 65.54 40.41 23.13
CA ASN A 329 66.35 39.28 22.67
C ASN A 329 65.81 37.92 22.20
N ASP A 330 66.50 37.54 21.11
CA ASP A 330 66.85 36.23 20.57
C ASP A 330 67.41 35.19 21.57
N ASP A 331 67.40 33.95 21.08
CA ASP A 331 68.13 32.75 21.52
C ASP A 331 67.57 31.94 22.70
N THR A 332 66.96 30.79 22.37
CA THR A 332 67.41 29.52 22.97
C THR A 332 67.14 28.35 22.03
N GLU A 333 68.22 27.81 21.47
CA GLU A 333 68.27 26.52 20.80
C GLU A 333 68.47 25.40 21.84
N TYR A 334 67.96 24.20 21.50
CA TYR A 334 68.46 22.88 21.90
C TYR A 334 68.00 22.25 23.23
N LEU A 335 67.16 21.20 23.12
CA LEU A 335 67.29 19.92 23.87
C LEU A 335 66.54 18.77 23.16
N ILE A 336 67.28 18.06 22.30
CA ILE A 336 67.40 16.60 22.10
C ILE A 336 66.17 15.67 22.26
N ARG A 337 65.70 15.20 21.08
CA ARG A 337 65.49 13.82 20.56
C ARG A 337 64.56 12.77 21.22
N GLN A 338 63.90 12.06 20.28
CA GLN A 338 63.33 10.69 20.27
C GLN A 338 61.94 10.57 20.95
N THR A 339 60.87 10.07 20.31
CA THR A 339 60.74 8.95 19.35
C THR A 339 59.53 9.10 18.38
N ASP A 340 59.56 8.28 17.32
CA ASP A 340 58.43 7.69 16.56
C ASP A 340 57.76 8.41 15.37
N ASN A 341 58.27 8.04 14.18
CA ASN A 341 57.56 7.53 12.99
C ASN A 341 56.02 7.72 12.90
N TYR A 342 55.55 8.38 11.82
CA TYR A 342 54.82 7.78 10.68
C TYR A 342 54.27 8.88 9.74
N PHE A 343 54.65 8.80 8.46
CA PHE A 343 53.99 9.31 7.24
C PHE A 343 53.11 10.59 7.28
N LYS A 344 53.61 11.68 6.65
CA LYS A 344 52.82 12.78 6.06
C LYS A 344 53.38 13.14 4.67
N PRO A 345 52.59 13.19 3.59
CA PRO A 345 53.05 13.74 2.32
C PRO A 345 53.01 15.28 2.36
N SER A 346 54.02 15.86 1.71
CA SER A 346 54.41 17.26 1.71
C SER A 346 53.35 18.19 1.11
N ARG A 347 53.08 19.30 1.81
CA ARG A 347 52.43 20.49 1.24
C ARG A 347 53.47 21.29 0.46
N VAL A 348 53.47 21.16 -0.86
CA VAL A 348 54.30 21.94 -1.80
C VAL A 348 53.65 23.31 -2.07
N TRP A 349 53.31 24.06 -1.00
CA TRP A 349 52.57 25.33 -1.13
C TRP A 349 53.38 26.59 -0.78
N ASP A 350 54.63 26.46 -0.34
CA ASP A 350 55.46 27.62 0.04
C ASP A 350 56.63 27.95 -0.92
N GLN A 351 56.72 27.32 -2.09
CA GLN A 351 57.85 27.54 -3.02
C GLN A 351 57.51 28.01 -4.44
N LEU A 352 56.25 28.38 -4.74
CA LEU A 352 55.86 28.85 -6.09
C LEU A 352 55.41 30.32 -6.18
N LYS A 353 55.60 31.12 -5.12
CA LYS A 353 55.52 32.59 -5.22
C LYS A 353 56.87 33.20 -5.59
N ARG A 354 57.24 33.14 -6.86
CA ARG A 354 58.12 34.14 -7.52
C ARG A 354 58.16 33.89 -9.03
N ARG A 355 57.85 34.96 -9.78
CA ARG A 355 57.97 35.15 -11.24
C ARG A 355 56.80 34.65 -12.11
N SER A 356 55.90 35.56 -12.49
CA SER A 356 56.02 36.23 -13.79
C SER A 356 54.88 37.23 -13.97
N SER A 357 55.25 38.51 -13.93
CA SER A 357 54.49 39.60 -14.53
C SER A 357 54.78 39.58 -16.03
N CYS A 358 53.83 39.16 -16.85
CA CYS A 358 53.83 39.43 -18.29
C CYS A 358 52.53 40.16 -18.63
N GLN A 359 52.61 41.49 -18.69
CA GLN A 359 51.62 42.33 -19.34
C GLN A 359 51.66 42.03 -20.84
N VAL A 360 50.56 41.54 -21.39
CA VAL A 360 50.32 41.53 -22.84
C VAL A 360 49.33 42.67 -23.11
N LEU A 361 49.82 43.72 -23.77
CA LEU A 361 49.01 44.76 -24.38
C LEU A 361 48.19 44.13 -25.51
N THR A 362 46.87 44.32 -25.49
CA THR A 362 46.05 44.18 -26.69
C THR A 362 45.33 45.50 -26.95
N THR A 363 45.69 46.09 -28.08
CA THR A 363 44.95 47.12 -28.79
C THR A 363 43.73 46.47 -29.44
N ASP A 364 42.50 46.87 -29.08
CA ASP A 364 41.57 47.43 -30.08
C ASP A 364 40.29 47.96 -29.42
N SER A 365 39.79 49.05 -30.00
CA SER A 365 38.68 49.86 -29.51
C SER A 365 37.32 49.36 -29.99
N SER A 366 36.43 48.98 -29.06
CA SER A 366 34.98 48.99 -29.25
C SER A 366 34.29 48.98 -27.89
N LYS A 367 33.72 50.13 -27.50
CA LYS A 367 32.94 50.31 -26.26
C LYS A 367 31.73 49.36 -26.25
N ARG A 368 31.83 48.26 -25.50
CA ARG A 368 30.65 47.51 -24.99
C ARG A 368 30.50 47.82 -23.50
N LEU A 369 29.34 48.32 -23.09
CA LEU A 369 29.00 48.50 -21.67
C LEU A 369 28.83 47.11 -21.01
N GLY A 370 29.92 46.52 -20.54
CA GLY A 370 29.90 45.28 -19.76
C GLY A 370 30.74 45.46 -18.50
N VAL A 371 30.16 45.13 -17.33
CA VAL A 371 30.90 45.12 -16.06
C VAL A 371 31.77 43.87 -16.05
N THR A 372 33.10 44.03 -15.92
CA THR A 372 34.08 42.94 -15.88
C THR A 372 34.88 43.03 -14.60
N ARG A 373 35.06 41.90 -13.91
CA ARG A 373 35.84 41.77 -12.68
C ARG A 373 36.83 40.63 -12.81
N GLU A 374 38.11 40.91 -12.56
CA GLU A 374 39.14 39.88 -12.43
C GLU A 374 39.02 39.16 -11.08
N LEU A 375 39.25 37.85 -11.08
CA LEU A 375 39.07 36.98 -9.93
C LEU A 375 40.43 36.42 -9.48
N ASN A 376 40.69 36.52 -8.17
CA ASN A 376 41.86 35.89 -7.56
C ASN A 376 41.56 34.44 -7.19
N HIS A 377 41.32 33.59 -8.20
CA HIS A 377 40.97 32.17 -8.01
C HIS A 377 41.78 31.27 -8.97
N PRO A 378 42.25 30.08 -8.55
CA PRO A 378 43.06 29.20 -9.39
C PRO A 378 42.34 28.74 -10.67
N ALA A 379 41.02 28.54 -10.61
CA ALA A 379 40.21 28.13 -11.76
C ALA A 379 39.54 29.29 -12.53
N PHE A 380 39.23 30.41 -11.87
CA PHE A 380 38.42 31.49 -12.47
C PHE A 380 39.28 32.72 -12.66
N GLN A 381 39.42 33.17 -13.91
CA GLN A 381 40.23 34.33 -14.26
C GLN A 381 39.43 35.63 -14.19
N ALA A 382 38.22 35.64 -14.74
CA ALA A 382 37.37 36.82 -14.76
C ALA A 382 35.89 36.44 -14.87
N ILE A 383 35.03 37.29 -14.32
CA ILE A 383 33.57 37.23 -14.50
C ILE A 383 33.10 38.54 -15.13
N ARG A 384 32.24 38.46 -16.14
CA ARG A 384 31.68 39.62 -16.83
C ARG A 384 30.21 39.43 -17.16
N ILE A 385 29.48 40.54 -17.20
CA ILE A 385 28.08 40.56 -17.63
C ILE A 385 28.03 41.13 -19.04
N GLU A 386 27.51 40.35 -19.99
CA GLU A 386 27.30 40.77 -21.37
C GLU A 386 25.80 40.83 -21.71
N GLN A 387 25.38 41.87 -22.43
CA GLN A 387 24.08 41.89 -23.10
C GLN A 387 24.22 41.20 -24.45
N VAL A 388 23.59 40.05 -24.60
CA VAL A 388 23.59 39.29 -25.86
C VAL A 388 22.29 39.59 -26.60
N GLN A 389 22.41 40.09 -27.83
CA GLN A 389 21.32 40.09 -28.81
C GLN A 389 21.29 38.69 -29.44
N GLN A 390 20.22 37.93 -29.20
CA GLN A 390 20.00 36.69 -29.93
C GLN A 390 19.67 37.05 -31.39
N CYS A 391 20.61 36.85 -32.30
CA CYS A 391 20.34 36.77 -33.73
C CYS A 391 19.94 35.32 -34.03
N GLU A 392 18.65 35.06 -34.24
CA GLU A 392 18.19 33.77 -34.74
C GLU A 392 18.77 33.54 -36.14
N GLY A 393 19.38 32.37 -36.36
CA GLY A 393 19.97 31.98 -37.62
C GLY A 393 18.93 31.59 -38.66
N LEU A 394 19.10 32.12 -39.88
CA LEU A 394 18.53 31.71 -41.17
C LEU A 394 17.05 31.24 -41.16
N ASP A 395 16.12 32.18 -41.04
CA ASP A 395 15.01 32.24 -42.00
C ASP A 395 14.55 33.68 -42.16
N ASN A 396 14.87 34.26 -43.32
CA ASN A 396 14.43 35.60 -43.70
C ASN A 396 12.93 35.55 -44.00
N THR A 397 12.09 35.70 -42.99
CA THR A 397 10.77 36.36 -43.13
C THR A 397 10.15 36.64 -41.75
N ARG A 398 9.97 37.95 -41.46
CA ARG A 398 9.08 38.56 -40.46
C ARG A 398 9.62 38.77 -39.03
N GLY A 399 10.24 39.94 -38.83
CA GLY A 399 9.72 40.97 -37.91
C GLY A 399 9.66 40.72 -36.39
N GLY A 400 10.39 39.75 -35.83
CA GLY A 400 10.56 39.62 -34.38
C GLY A 400 11.53 40.66 -33.82
N ARG A 401 11.16 41.37 -32.75
CA ARG A 401 12.11 42.24 -32.01
C ARG A 401 13.17 41.36 -31.32
N PRO A 402 14.46 41.71 -31.36
CA PRO A 402 15.50 40.95 -30.67
C PRO A 402 15.33 41.09 -29.14
N ASN A 403 15.12 39.96 -28.45
CA ASN A 403 15.18 39.91 -26.99
C ASN A 403 16.65 40.07 -26.54
N SER A 404 16.95 41.13 -25.81
CA SER A 404 18.25 41.30 -25.16
C SER A 404 18.30 40.44 -23.89
N SER A 405 19.02 39.33 -23.91
CA SER A 405 19.26 38.52 -22.71
C SER A 405 20.61 38.90 -22.09
N VAL A 406 20.61 39.16 -20.79
CA VAL A 406 21.85 39.36 -20.03
C VAL A 406 22.45 37.98 -19.75
N GLN A 407 23.69 37.74 -20.17
CA GLN A 407 24.43 36.51 -19.88
C GLN A 407 25.66 36.79 -19.02
N THR A 408 25.89 35.92 -18.03
CA THR A 408 27.12 35.92 -17.24
C THR A 408 28.18 35.10 -17.96
N VAL A 409 29.32 35.69 -18.28
CA VAL A 409 30.46 34.99 -18.91
C VAL A 409 31.58 34.84 -17.89
N ILE A 410 32.05 33.61 -17.69
CA ILE A 410 33.14 33.30 -16.75
C ILE A 410 34.31 32.74 -17.56
N THR A 411 35.45 33.45 -17.54
CA THR A 411 36.68 32.99 -18.18
C THR A 411 37.46 32.10 -17.20
N LEU A 412 37.78 30.89 -17.64
CA LEU A 412 38.55 29.91 -16.88
C LEU A 412 40.05 30.09 -17.11
N SER A 413 40.84 29.74 -16.11
CA SER A 413 42.31 29.72 -16.23
C SER A 413 42.76 28.58 -17.16
N LYS A 414 43.98 28.66 -17.68
CA LYS A 414 44.59 27.61 -18.52
C LYS A 414 44.80 26.28 -17.77
N LEU A 415 44.57 26.24 -16.46
CA LEU A 415 44.72 25.04 -15.63
C LEU A 415 43.52 24.09 -15.77
N VAL A 416 42.38 24.55 -16.29
CA VAL A 416 41.19 23.74 -16.51
C VAL A 416 41.05 23.48 -18.02
N THR A 417 41.20 22.22 -18.44
CA THR A 417 41.05 21.84 -19.85
C THR A 417 39.58 21.88 -20.28
N PRO A 418 39.28 22.15 -21.56
CA PRO A 418 37.90 22.15 -22.05
C PRO A 418 37.18 20.81 -21.82
N GLN A 419 37.87 19.69 -22.05
CA GLN A 419 37.34 18.35 -21.83
C GLN A 419 37.02 18.11 -20.35
N ALA A 420 37.92 18.49 -19.44
CA ALA A 420 37.69 18.36 -18.00
C ALA A 420 36.51 19.24 -17.54
N MET A 421 36.40 20.47 -18.06
CA MET A 421 35.28 21.35 -17.73
C MET A 421 33.94 20.77 -18.16
N GLN A 422 33.86 20.17 -19.35
CA GLN A 422 32.64 19.50 -19.82
C GLN A 422 32.22 18.37 -18.86
N GLN A 423 33.18 17.60 -18.35
CA GLN A 423 32.90 16.52 -17.38
C GLN A 423 32.52 17.07 -16.01
N CYS A 424 33.14 18.15 -15.54
CA CYS A 424 32.73 18.84 -14.33
C CYS A 424 31.28 19.31 -14.42
N LEU A 425 30.88 19.96 -15.53
CA LEU A 425 29.51 20.39 -15.74
C LEU A 425 28.55 19.19 -15.83
N GLN A 426 28.88 18.16 -16.60
CA GLN A 426 28.05 16.95 -16.68
C GLN A 426 27.83 16.31 -15.30
N PHE A 427 28.86 16.27 -14.45
CA PHE A 427 28.74 15.78 -13.08
C PHE A 427 27.79 16.66 -12.24
N LEU A 428 27.87 17.98 -12.36
CA LEU A 428 27.01 18.90 -11.61
C LEU A 428 25.51 18.72 -11.90
N TYR A 429 25.16 18.29 -13.12
CA TYR A 429 23.76 18.01 -13.50
C TYR A 429 23.34 16.57 -13.17
N THR A 430 24.22 15.60 -13.43
CA THR A 430 23.83 14.18 -13.49
C THR A 430 24.37 13.35 -12.32
N GLY A 431 25.39 13.82 -11.62
CA GLY A 431 26.18 13.06 -10.65
C GLY A 431 27.02 11.95 -11.28
N SER A 432 27.34 12.07 -12.57
CA SER A 432 28.15 11.10 -13.32
C SER A 432 29.01 11.78 -14.39
N ILE A 433 30.09 11.13 -14.78
CA ILE A 433 31.02 11.56 -15.83
C ILE A 433 31.07 10.53 -16.96
N ASP A 434 31.49 10.97 -18.14
CA ASP A 434 31.84 10.15 -19.29
C ASP A 434 33.36 10.11 -19.46
N THR A 435 33.97 8.96 -19.18
CA THR A 435 35.42 8.77 -19.17
C THR A 435 36.00 8.46 -20.56
N ARG A 436 35.17 8.39 -21.61
CA ARG A 436 35.63 8.00 -22.95
C ARG A 436 36.47 9.07 -23.67
N PHE A 437 36.35 10.33 -23.26
CA PHE A 437 36.88 11.48 -24.03
C PHE A 437 37.79 12.41 -23.23
N CYS A 438 38.19 12.03 -22.00
CA CYS A 438 39.05 12.86 -21.15
C CYS A 438 39.87 11.98 -20.19
N GLU A 439 41.13 12.34 -19.95
CA GLU A 439 41.97 11.66 -18.99
C GLU A 439 41.48 11.91 -17.56
N LEU A 440 41.39 10.85 -16.75
CA LEU A 440 40.91 10.93 -15.36
C LEU A 440 41.73 11.92 -14.51
N GLN A 441 43.02 12.08 -14.80
CA GLN A 441 43.89 12.98 -14.07
C GLN A 441 43.54 14.46 -14.32
N GLU A 442 43.13 14.82 -15.54
CA GLU A 442 42.67 16.17 -15.85
C GLU A 442 41.36 16.49 -15.13
N ILE A 443 40.40 15.56 -15.11
CA ILE A 443 39.13 15.72 -14.41
C ILE A 443 39.38 15.90 -12.91
N ARG A 444 40.30 15.10 -12.33
CA ARG A 444 40.65 15.19 -10.92
C ARG A 444 41.26 16.56 -10.56
N GLN A 445 42.19 17.05 -11.36
CA GLN A 445 42.80 18.37 -11.16
C GLN A 445 41.76 19.49 -11.29
N ALA A 446 40.89 19.43 -12.30
CA ALA A 446 39.81 20.38 -12.46
C ALA A 446 38.84 20.37 -11.27
N ALA A 447 38.49 19.19 -10.75
CA ALA A 447 37.64 19.05 -9.57
C ALA A 447 38.27 19.68 -8.31
N GLU A 448 39.60 19.58 -8.16
CA GLU A 448 40.33 20.24 -7.07
C GLU A 448 40.33 21.77 -7.23
N PHE A 449 40.65 22.28 -8.43
CA PHE A 449 40.67 23.73 -8.68
C PHE A 449 39.30 24.39 -8.62
N LEU A 450 38.23 23.67 -8.97
CA LEU A 450 36.84 24.14 -8.90
C LEU A 450 36.18 23.88 -7.53
N ASP A 451 36.90 23.26 -6.59
CA ASP A 451 36.42 22.88 -5.26
C ASP A 451 35.13 22.02 -5.32
N LEU A 452 35.24 20.88 -6.02
CA LEU A 452 34.18 19.88 -6.22
C LEU A 452 34.55 18.55 -5.53
N PRO A 453 34.39 18.45 -4.20
CA PRO A 453 34.90 17.32 -3.41
C PRO A 453 34.23 15.97 -3.75
N GLU A 454 32.95 15.98 -4.12
CA GLU A 454 32.23 14.76 -4.52
C GLU A 454 32.75 14.24 -5.86
N LEU A 455 33.01 15.12 -6.84
CA LEU A 455 33.61 14.72 -8.11
C LEU A 455 35.04 14.22 -7.91
N PHE A 456 35.84 14.89 -7.07
CA PHE A 456 37.19 14.45 -6.73
C PHE A 456 37.17 13.03 -6.14
N SER A 457 36.27 12.78 -5.20
CA SER A 457 36.09 11.45 -4.59
C SER A 457 35.61 10.42 -5.61
N PHE A 458 34.68 10.80 -6.48
CA PHE A 458 34.16 9.93 -7.54
C PHE A 458 35.26 9.45 -8.50
N VAL A 459 36.11 10.38 -8.96
CA VAL A 459 37.25 10.08 -9.85
C VAL A 459 38.32 9.27 -9.12
N ARG A 460 38.62 9.60 -7.86
CA ARG A 460 39.56 8.83 -7.03
C ARG A 460 39.13 7.37 -6.91
N ASN A 461 37.84 7.11 -6.69
CA ASN A 461 37.33 5.74 -6.59
C ASN A 461 37.48 4.98 -7.92
N ILE A 462 37.31 5.65 -9.07
CA ILE A 462 37.60 5.04 -10.39
C ILE A 462 39.09 4.69 -10.50
N GLN A 463 39.98 5.62 -10.15
CA GLN A 463 41.44 5.40 -10.18
C GLN A 463 41.88 4.28 -9.22
N ALA A 464 41.17 4.06 -8.11
CA ALA A 464 41.44 3.01 -7.14
C ALA A 464 40.79 1.65 -7.48
N HIS A 465 40.05 1.56 -8.60
CA HIS A 465 39.23 0.39 -8.97
C HIS A 465 38.12 0.04 -7.95
N GLU A 466 37.58 1.05 -7.25
CA GLU A 466 36.52 0.94 -6.25
C GLU A 466 35.19 1.56 -6.73
N GLU A 467 34.89 1.39 -8.02
CA GLU A 467 33.73 2.02 -8.67
C GLU A 467 32.38 1.67 -8.05
N PHE A 468 32.29 0.51 -7.38
CA PHE A 468 31.06 0.10 -6.69
C PHE A 468 30.59 1.13 -5.65
N MET A 469 31.52 1.84 -4.99
CA MET A 469 31.21 2.91 -4.03
C MET A 469 30.59 4.16 -4.67
N ASN A 470 30.78 4.37 -5.97
CA ASN A 470 30.26 5.54 -6.66
C ASN A 470 28.73 5.51 -6.80
N THR A 471 28.10 4.35 -6.65
CA THR A 471 26.64 4.23 -6.63
C THR A 471 26.04 4.99 -5.44
N ASP A 472 26.58 4.78 -4.24
CA ASP A 472 26.12 5.44 -3.01
C ASP A 472 26.47 6.92 -3.02
N LEU A 473 27.69 7.27 -3.44
CA LEU A 473 28.15 8.65 -3.57
C LEU A 473 27.23 9.44 -4.53
N LYS A 474 26.86 8.85 -5.67
CA LYS A 474 25.94 9.45 -6.65
C LYS A 474 24.55 9.67 -6.06
N GLN A 475 24.03 8.72 -5.28
CA GLN A 475 22.72 8.88 -4.62
C GLN A 475 22.75 9.99 -3.57
N GLN A 476 23.79 10.03 -2.73
CA GLN A 476 23.96 11.07 -1.71
C GLN A 476 24.10 12.46 -2.34
N TYR A 477 24.94 12.58 -3.38
CA TYR A 477 25.11 13.82 -4.13
C TYR A 477 23.78 14.32 -4.70
N ARG A 478 23.04 13.47 -5.44
CA ARG A 478 21.75 13.83 -6.02
C ARG A 478 20.73 14.26 -4.96
N LYS A 479 20.72 13.61 -3.80
CA LYS A 479 19.87 14.00 -2.67
C LYS A 479 20.25 15.37 -2.13
N ALA A 480 21.54 15.65 -1.95
CA ALA A 480 22.02 16.95 -1.49
C ALA A 480 21.66 18.08 -2.47
N VAL A 481 21.85 17.85 -3.78
CA VAL A 481 21.48 18.83 -4.82
C VAL A 481 19.98 19.12 -4.80
N ARG A 482 19.11 18.11 -4.67
CA ARG A 482 17.65 18.31 -4.57
C ARG A 482 17.25 19.18 -3.38
N LEU A 483 17.85 18.95 -2.21
CA LEU A 483 17.59 19.77 -1.01
C LEU A 483 18.04 21.22 -1.22
N ARG A 484 19.21 21.42 -1.84
CA ARG A 484 19.72 22.77 -2.16
C ARG A 484 18.89 23.45 -3.24
N LEU A 485 18.39 22.72 -4.24
CA LEU A 485 17.44 23.25 -5.22
C LEU A 485 16.16 23.73 -4.53
N GLN A 486 15.61 22.97 -3.60
CA GLN A 486 14.44 23.40 -2.84
C GLN A 486 14.73 24.67 -2.02
N ASP A 487 15.81 24.70 -1.24
CA ASP A 487 16.15 25.83 -0.38
C ASP A 487 16.49 27.11 -1.18
N LEU A 488 17.41 27.01 -2.13
CA LEU A 488 17.89 28.17 -2.89
C LEU A 488 16.89 28.66 -3.94
N CYS A 489 16.26 27.74 -4.68
CA CYS A 489 15.36 28.14 -5.76
C CYS A 489 13.94 28.46 -5.25
N LEU A 490 13.39 27.63 -4.36
CA LEU A 490 12.01 27.84 -3.87
C LEU A 490 11.96 28.68 -2.60
N GLY A 491 12.93 28.55 -1.70
CA GLY A 491 12.99 29.33 -0.47
C GLY A 491 13.47 30.77 -0.69
N GLN A 492 14.51 30.97 -1.51
CA GLN A 492 15.12 32.28 -1.73
C GLN A 492 14.78 32.91 -3.10
N GLY A 493 14.21 32.15 -4.05
CA GLY A 493 13.88 32.66 -5.38
C GLY A 493 15.10 32.98 -6.27
N LEU A 494 16.28 32.47 -5.93
CA LEU A 494 17.54 32.83 -6.60
C LEU A 494 17.54 32.44 -8.07
N PHE A 495 17.88 33.38 -8.95
CA PHE A 495 17.99 33.23 -10.40
C PHE A 495 16.68 32.86 -11.12
N SER A 496 15.53 33.12 -10.50
CA SER A 496 14.24 32.96 -11.16
C SER A 496 14.10 33.86 -12.40
N ASP A 497 13.54 33.30 -13.47
CA ASP A 497 13.36 33.97 -14.76
C ASP A 497 11.89 34.17 -15.14
N ILE A 498 10.98 33.63 -14.32
CA ILE A 498 9.53 33.71 -14.52
C ILE A 498 8.79 33.81 -13.19
N VAL A 499 7.67 34.53 -13.20
CA VAL A 499 6.74 34.64 -12.07
C VAL A 499 5.35 34.18 -12.49
N PHE A 500 4.71 33.36 -11.66
CA PHE A 500 3.31 32.96 -11.83
C PHE A 500 2.43 33.80 -10.91
N GLN A 501 1.40 34.43 -11.49
CA GLN A 501 0.34 35.10 -10.75
C GLN A 501 -0.77 34.08 -10.47
N LEU A 502 -1.00 33.82 -9.19
CA LEU A 502 -1.96 32.86 -8.64
C LEU A 502 -3.17 33.62 -8.07
N ASP A 503 -4.18 32.86 -7.60
CA ASP A 503 -5.43 33.45 -7.09
C ASP A 503 -5.21 34.27 -5.81
N ASP A 504 -4.28 33.85 -4.95
CA ASP A 504 -4.00 34.44 -3.64
C ASP A 504 -2.56 34.96 -3.46
N GLY A 505 -1.72 34.89 -4.51
CA GLY A 505 -0.31 35.28 -4.41
C GLY A 505 0.47 35.17 -5.73
N SER A 506 1.80 35.15 -5.64
CA SER A 506 2.67 34.95 -6.79
C SER A 506 3.90 34.11 -6.43
N TYR A 507 4.33 33.23 -7.33
CA TYR A 507 5.54 32.41 -7.16
C TYR A 507 6.54 32.60 -8.28
N ALA A 508 7.81 32.76 -7.92
CA ALA A 508 8.92 32.76 -8.87
C ALA A 508 9.40 31.33 -9.15
N ALA A 509 9.80 31.05 -10.39
CA ALA A 509 10.28 29.74 -10.82
C ALA A 509 11.33 29.86 -11.92
N HIS A 510 11.77 28.71 -12.45
CA HIS A 510 12.78 28.61 -13.50
C HIS A 510 12.22 27.86 -14.70
N ARG A 511 12.01 28.55 -15.82
CA ARG A 511 11.59 27.94 -17.10
C ARG A 511 12.35 26.65 -17.44
N PRO A 512 13.69 26.60 -17.42
CA PRO A 512 14.43 25.38 -17.75
C PRO A 512 14.03 24.17 -16.90
N MET A 513 13.83 24.35 -15.58
CA MET A 513 13.41 23.25 -14.70
C MET A 513 11.97 22.81 -15.00
N LEU A 514 11.05 23.76 -15.18
CA LEU A 514 9.65 23.47 -15.49
C LEU A 514 9.49 22.73 -16.81
N MET A 515 10.20 23.18 -17.86
CA MET A 515 10.19 22.54 -19.18
C MET A 515 10.81 21.14 -19.16
N ALA A 516 11.84 20.91 -18.33
CA ALA A 516 12.46 19.60 -18.20
C ALA A 516 11.56 18.59 -17.48
N ARG A 517 10.67 19.06 -16.60
CA ARG A 517 9.92 18.22 -15.64
C ARG A 517 8.41 18.15 -15.93
N CYS A 518 7.89 19.00 -16.82
CA CYS A 518 6.48 19.04 -17.18
C CYS A 518 6.32 19.35 -18.68
N ASP A 519 5.83 18.38 -19.45
CA ASP A 519 5.64 18.53 -20.90
C ASP A 519 4.61 19.61 -21.26
N MET A 520 3.57 19.78 -20.43
CA MET A 520 2.59 20.86 -20.62
C MET A 520 3.24 22.24 -20.49
N MET A 521 4.09 22.44 -19.48
CA MET A 521 4.85 23.68 -19.32
C MET A 521 5.93 23.83 -20.40
N LYS A 522 6.53 22.73 -20.85
CA LYS A 522 7.41 22.72 -22.02
C LYS A 522 6.69 23.28 -23.24
N ALA A 523 5.49 22.78 -23.54
CA ALA A 523 4.67 23.27 -24.64
C ALA A 523 4.29 24.76 -24.46
N MET A 524 3.93 25.18 -23.24
CA MET A 524 3.61 26.57 -22.91
C MET A 524 4.77 27.55 -23.18
N PHE A 525 6.01 27.14 -22.89
CA PHE A 525 7.20 27.98 -23.06
C PHE A 525 7.93 27.79 -24.39
N SER A 526 7.45 26.90 -25.25
CA SER A 526 8.01 26.65 -26.58
C SER A 526 7.13 27.27 -27.66
N GLY A 527 7.72 27.57 -28.83
CA GLY A 527 6.98 28.09 -29.98
C GLY A 527 6.38 29.50 -29.78
N ASP A 528 5.35 29.80 -30.56
CA ASP A 528 4.79 31.16 -30.70
C ASP A 528 3.70 31.50 -29.67
N PHE A 529 3.61 30.74 -28.57
CA PHE A 529 2.65 31.04 -27.50
C PHE A 529 3.00 32.35 -26.81
N ARG A 530 1.99 33.09 -26.32
CA ARG A 530 2.20 34.40 -25.67
C ARG A 530 3.08 34.27 -24.41
N GLU A 531 2.95 33.14 -23.75
CA GLU A 531 3.64 32.73 -22.54
C GLU A 531 5.15 32.53 -22.77
N SER A 532 5.58 32.20 -24.00
CA SER A 532 7.00 31.99 -24.31
C SER A 532 7.83 33.25 -24.11
N ASN A 533 7.25 34.45 -24.25
CA ASN A 533 7.96 35.72 -24.04
C ASN A 533 7.53 36.48 -22.77
N ALA A 534 6.60 35.95 -21.99
CA ALA A 534 6.05 36.63 -20.82
C ALA A 534 6.90 36.41 -19.56
N LYS A 535 7.24 37.49 -18.85
CA LYS A 535 7.89 37.40 -17.53
C LYS A 535 6.93 37.02 -16.40
N VAL A 536 5.64 37.29 -16.61
CA VAL A 536 4.56 36.97 -15.67
C VAL A 536 3.51 36.13 -16.38
N ILE A 537 3.18 34.96 -15.82
CA ILE A 537 2.17 34.04 -16.33
C ILE A 537 0.97 34.03 -15.40
N LEU A 538 -0.22 34.23 -15.95
CA LEU A 538 -1.46 34.08 -15.20
C LEU A 538 -1.81 32.59 -15.09
N PHE A 539 -2.03 32.10 -13.87
CA PHE A 539 -2.35 30.69 -13.64
C PHE A 539 -3.59 30.54 -12.74
N PRO A 540 -4.78 30.85 -13.29
CA PRO A 540 -6.01 30.94 -12.51
C PRO A 540 -6.50 29.57 -12.01
N GLY A 541 -7.19 29.61 -10.87
CA GLY A 541 -7.80 28.44 -10.22
C GLY A 541 -6.81 27.66 -9.36
N VAL A 542 -5.67 28.26 -9.02
CA VAL A 542 -4.61 27.61 -8.23
C VAL A 542 -4.15 28.54 -7.13
N LYS A 543 -4.15 28.01 -5.90
CA LYS A 543 -3.67 28.69 -4.70
C LYS A 543 -2.16 28.54 -4.53
N GLU A 544 -1.59 29.48 -3.81
CA GLU A 544 -0.18 29.54 -3.45
C GLU A 544 0.29 28.22 -2.81
N ASP A 545 -0.40 27.74 -1.77
CA ASP A 545 -0.05 26.51 -1.05
C ASP A 545 -0.01 25.26 -1.97
N THR A 546 -0.91 25.17 -2.95
CA THR A 546 -0.98 24.05 -3.90
C THR A 546 0.14 24.15 -4.93
N PHE A 547 0.38 25.36 -5.46
CA PHE A 547 1.43 25.60 -6.43
C PHE A 547 2.83 25.38 -5.82
N HIS A 548 3.03 25.77 -4.56
CA HIS A 548 4.27 25.52 -3.82
C HIS A 548 4.58 24.01 -3.74
N LYS A 549 3.58 23.18 -3.43
CA LYS A 549 3.75 21.71 -3.39
C LYS A 549 4.06 21.13 -4.77
N LEU A 550 3.43 21.64 -5.83
CA LEU A 550 3.78 21.29 -7.21
C LEU A 550 5.24 21.63 -7.51
N LEU A 551 5.71 22.83 -7.14
CA LEU A 551 7.10 23.23 -7.36
C LEU A 551 8.07 22.34 -6.58
N ILE A 552 7.79 22.00 -5.33
CA ILE A 552 8.62 21.03 -4.58
C ILE A 552 8.75 19.72 -5.37
N TYR A 553 7.66 19.19 -5.92
CA TYR A 553 7.71 17.98 -6.75
C TYR A 553 8.56 18.15 -8.01
N LEU A 554 8.42 19.25 -8.74
CA LEU A 554 9.19 19.48 -9.96
C LEU A 554 10.70 19.56 -9.67
N TYR A 555 11.09 20.21 -8.56
CA TYR A 555 12.49 20.44 -8.18
C TYR A 555 13.14 19.28 -7.40
N THR A 556 12.36 18.47 -6.70
CA THR A 556 12.89 17.43 -5.79
C THR A 556 12.47 16.00 -6.13
N ASP A 557 11.42 15.85 -6.95
CA ASP A 557 10.74 14.58 -7.24
C ASP A 557 10.10 13.91 -6.01
N ASP A 558 9.85 14.69 -4.97
CA ASP A 558 9.10 14.28 -3.78
C ASP A 558 7.98 15.29 -3.48
N VAL A 559 7.01 14.86 -2.69
CA VAL A 559 5.85 15.66 -2.31
C VAL A 559 5.87 15.84 -0.79
N PRO A 560 5.70 17.07 -0.27
CA PRO A 560 5.64 17.31 1.17
C PRO A 560 4.42 16.62 1.81
N PRO A 561 4.31 16.58 3.15
CA PRO A 561 3.14 16.03 3.82
C PRO A 561 1.83 16.72 3.36
N ILE A 562 0.81 15.92 3.09
CA ILE A 562 -0.50 16.39 2.61
C ILE A 562 -1.58 15.86 3.54
N THR A 563 -2.49 16.74 3.94
CA THR A 563 -3.67 16.35 4.71
C THR A 563 -4.78 15.87 3.76
N PRO A 564 -5.62 14.90 4.17
CA PRO A 564 -6.74 14.43 3.36
C PRO A 564 -7.71 15.55 2.98
N ALA A 565 -7.82 16.62 3.78
CA ALA A 565 -8.70 17.75 3.48
C ALA A 565 -8.18 18.69 2.38
N ARG A 566 -6.88 18.64 2.05
CA ARG A 566 -6.23 19.56 1.09
C ARG A 566 -5.57 18.84 -0.08
N CYS A 567 -5.80 17.54 -0.26
CA CYS A 567 -5.18 16.79 -1.35
C CYS A 567 -5.83 17.05 -2.73
N LEU A 568 -7.12 17.39 -2.76
CA LEU A 568 -7.90 17.49 -4.00
C LEU A 568 -7.33 18.54 -4.96
N ASP A 569 -7.01 19.74 -4.48
CA ASP A 569 -6.44 20.82 -5.31
C ASP A 569 -5.14 20.37 -6.01
N LEU A 570 -4.31 19.57 -5.33
CA LEU A 570 -3.05 19.06 -5.90
C LEU A 570 -3.27 17.87 -6.84
N LEU A 571 -4.27 17.02 -6.59
CA LEU A 571 -4.68 15.95 -7.50
C LEU A 571 -5.24 16.52 -8.81
N GLU A 572 -6.11 17.53 -8.71
CA GLU A 572 -6.62 18.26 -9.88
C GLU A 572 -5.48 18.86 -10.69
N LEU A 573 -4.58 19.59 -10.02
CA LEU A 573 -3.44 20.24 -10.67
C LEU A 573 -2.49 19.23 -11.31
N GLY A 574 -2.22 18.11 -10.64
CA GLY A 574 -1.39 17.02 -11.19
C GLY A 574 -1.96 16.45 -12.48
N ASN A 575 -3.27 16.24 -12.55
CA ASN A 575 -3.93 15.76 -13.77
C ASN A 575 -3.97 16.83 -14.86
N ARG A 576 -4.29 18.09 -14.51
CA ARG A 576 -4.29 19.23 -15.44
C ARG A 576 -2.94 19.43 -16.13
N LEU A 577 -1.85 19.13 -15.42
CA LEU A 577 -0.48 19.23 -15.93
C LEU A 577 0.07 17.90 -16.47
N CYS A 578 -0.74 16.84 -16.52
CA CYS A 578 -0.37 15.50 -16.98
C CYS A 578 0.84 14.90 -16.23
N LEU A 579 0.82 14.98 -14.89
CA LEU A 579 1.89 14.49 -14.01
C LEU A 579 1.44 13.24 -13.22
N PRO A 580 1.42 12.04 -13.84
CA PRO A 580 0.89 10.83 -13.21
C PRO A 580 1.68 10.40 -11.96
N ARG A 581 3.01 10.56 -11.95
CA ARG A 581 3.83 10.26 -10.77
C ARG A 581 3.51 11.18 -9.59
N LEU A 582 3.18 12.46 -9.84
CA LEU A 582 2.72 13.37 -8.79
C LEU A 582 1.41 12.88 -8.18
N VAL A 583 0.44 12.50 -9.01
CA VAL A 583 -0.84 11.92 -8.55
C VAL A 583 -0.57 10.70 -7.65
N ASN A 584 0.24 9.74 -8.10
CA ASN A 584 0.56 8.55 -7.30
C ASN A 584 1.27 8.86 -5.98
N LEU A 585 2.17 9.84 -5.96
CA LEU A 585 2.81 10.29 -4.72
C LEU A 585 1.79 10.90 -3.76
N VAL A 586 0.86 11.73 -4.25
CA VAL A 586 -0.20 12.31 -3.43
C VAL A 586 -1.11 11.21 -2.87
N GLU A 587 -1.56 10.27 -3.71
CA GLU A 587 -2.36 9.11 -3.28
C GLU A 587 -1.65 8.34 -2.15
N LYS A 588 -0.37 8.02 -2.35
CA LYS A 588 0.44 7.32 -1.35
C LYS A 588 0.52 8.09 -0.02
N ARG A 589 0.85 9.38 -0.05
CA ARG A 589 0.98 10.19 1.18
C ARG A 589 -0.34 10.30 1.94
N VAL A 590 -1.45 10.45 1.22
CA VAL A 590 -2.79 10.53 1.83
C VAL A 590 -3.20 9.18 2.42
N VAL A 591 -2.93 8.07 1.74
CA VAL A 591 -3.20 6.72 2.27
C VAL A 591 -2.36 6.43 3.53
N GLU A 592 -1.09 6.81 3.55
CA GLU A 592 -0.22 6.70 4.72
C GLU A 592 -0.79 7.50 5.92
N GLU A 593 -1.27 8.72 5.66
CA GLU A 593 -1.89 9.57 6.69
C GLU A 593 -3.21 8.97 7.21
N LEU A 594 -4.11 8.54 6.32
CA LEU A 594 -5.39 7.92 6.71
C LEU A 594 -5.18 6.60 7.47
N THR A 595 -4.16 5.83 7.11
CA THR A 595 -3.78 4.59 7.82
C THR A 595 -3.27 4.92 9.23
N ARG A 596 -2.44 5.95 9.37
CA ARG A 596 -1.97 6.43 10.68
C ARG A 596 -3.14 6.88 11.54
N LEU A 597 -4.05 7.67 10.98
CA LEU A 597 -5.27 8.15 11.65
C LEU A 597 -6.22 7.02 12.04
N SER A 598 -6.30 5.93 11.26
CA SER A 598 -7.15 4.78 11.58
C SER A 598 -6.68 4.01 12.82
N SER A 599 -5.40 4.12 13.17
CA SER A 599 -4.84 3.50 14.37
C SER A 599 -5.05 4.34 15.64
N ALA A 600 -5.42 5.61 15.49
CA ALA A 600 -5.70 6.52 16.60
C ALA A 600 -7.17 6.42 17.04
N GLU A 601 -7.40 6.21 18.34
CA GLU A 601 -8.76 6.22 18.90
C GLU A 601 -9.41 7.60 18.72
N GLY A 602 -10.65 7.62 18.22
CA GLY A 602 -11.44 8.84 18.04
C GLY A 602 -11.36 9.54 16.67
N SER A 603 -10.56 9.04 15.72
CA SER A 603 -10.46 9.64 14.38
C SER A 603 -11.65 9.29 13.46
N ASP A 604 -12.17 10.29 12.75
CA ASP A 604 -13.24 10.14 11.76
C ASP A 604 -12.69 9.87 10.35
N VAL A 605 -11.88 8.82 10.21
CA VAL A 605 -11.36 8.35 8.92
C VAL A 605 -12.52 8.02 7.94
N VAL A 606 -13.66 7.58 8.48
CA VAL A 606 -14.86 7.27 7.70
C VAL A 606 -15.40 8.53 7.02
N GLU A 607 -15.54 9.65 7.74
CA GLU A 607 -15.98 10.91 7.15
C GLU A 607 -14.98 11.45 6.11
N HIS A 608 -13.67 11.33 6.37
CA HIS A 608 -12.65 11.71 5.38
C HIS A 608 -12.78 10.87 4.10
N CYS A 609 -12.94 9.54 4.23
CA CYS A 609 -13.13 8.66 3.07
C CYS A 609 -14.41 8.99 2.30
N LEU A 610 -15.51 9.31 2.99
CA LEU A 610 -16.76 9.70 2.34
C LEU A 610 -16.64 11.01 1.55
N ARG A 611 -15.97 12.02 2.12
CA ARG A 611 -15.73 13.30 1.44
C ARG A 611 -14.79 13.15 0.24
N LEU A 612 -13.84 12.22 0.32
CA LEU A 612 -12.82 12.02 -0.71
C LEU A 612 -13.27 11.11 -1.85
N LEU A 613 -14.15 10.14 -1.62
CA LEU A 613 -14.43 9.06 -2.57
C LEU A 613 -14.80 9.56 -3.98
N GLU A 614 -15.74 10.49 -4.08
CA GLU A 614 -16.22 10.99 -5.39
C GLU A 614 -15.26 11.99 -6.04
N PRO A 615 -14.72 12.98 -5.30
CA PRO A 615 -13.68 13.84 -5.86
C PRO A 615 -12.44 13.09 -6.34
N CYS A 616 -12.00 12.04 -5.63
CA CYS A 616 -10.86 11.23 -6.06
C CYS A 616 -11.15 10.53 -7.40
N LYS A 617 -12.34 9.94 -7.56
CA LYS A 617 -12.78 9.35 -8.83
C LYS A 617 -12.86 10.39 -9.95
N LEU A 618 -13.36 11.59 -9.65
CA LEU A 618 -13.45 12.68 -10.63
C LEU A 618 -12.08 13.15 -11.11
N HIS A 619 -11.10 13.18 -10.22
CA HIS A 619 -9.73 13.59 -10.52
C HIS A 619 -8.80 12.39 -10.80
N ASN A 620 -9.32 11.25 -11.26
CA ASN A 620 -8.54 10.07 -11.67
C ASN A 620 -7.50 9.60 -10.63
N ALA A 621 -7.81 9.76 -9.34
CA ALA A 621 -7.01 9.26 -8.21
C ALA A 621 -7.57 7.90 -7.78
N ASP A 622 -7.46 6.92 -8.68
CA ASP A 622 -8.13 5.62 -8.59
C ASP A 622 -7.65 4.81 -7.38
N GLN A 623 -6.35 4.85 -7.07
CA GLN A 623 -5.77 4.06 -5.96
C GLN A 623 -6.27 4.57 -4.61
N LEU A 624 -6.35 5.90 -4.45
CA LEU A 624 -6.92 6.51 -3.26
C LEU A 624 -8.42 6.25 -3.16
N ALA A 625 -9.16 6.32 -4.27
CA ALA A 625 -10.58 6.01 -4.30
C ALA A 625 -10.87 4.56 -3.92
N ASP A 626 -10.09 3.60 -4.44
CA ASP A 626 -10.20 2.17 -4.11
C ASP A 626 -9.86 1.90 -2.64
N TRP A 627 -8.84 2.57 -2.11
CA TRP A 627 -8.50 2.48 -0.69
C TRP A 627 -9.64 3.03 0.19
N CYS A 628 -10.18 4.20 -0.13
CA CYS A 628 -11.34 4.77 0.57
C CYS A 628 -12.55 3.83 0.50
N MET A 629 -12.83 3.25 -0.67
CA MET A 629 -13.94 2.31 -0.86
C MET A 629 -13.76 1.05 -0.01
N ASN A 630 -12.56 0.46 0.01
CA ASN A 630 -12.25 -0.70 0.85
C ASN A 630 -12.39 -0.38 2.36
N HIS A 631 -11.89 0.78 2.78
CA HIS A 631 -12.00 1.23 4.17
C HIS A 631 -13.46 1.42 4.60
N LEU A 632 -14.29 2.00 3.72
CA LEU A 632 -15.73 2.17 3.97
C LEU A 632 -16.47 0.82 4.01
N CYS A 633 -16.16 -0.12 3.11
CA CYS A 633 -16.73 -1.47 3.11
C CYS A 633 -16.41 -2.22 4.41
N THR A 634 -15.16 -2.13 4.88
CA THR A 634 -14.71 -2.82 6.09
C THR A 634 -15.22 -2.20 7.39
N ASN A 635 -15.64 -0.93 7.35
CA ASN A 635 -16.19 -0.20 8.50
C ASN A 635 -17.68 0.17 8.30
N TYR A 636 -18.41 -0.56 7.45
CA TYR A 636 -19.77 -0.22 7.04
C TYR A 636 -20.74 -0.04 8.22
N ASN A 637 -20.61 -0.85 9.26
CA ASN A 637 -21.47 -0.74 10.46
C ASN A 637 -21.21 0.56 11.24
N LYS A 638 -19.97 1.05 11.27
CA LYS A 638 -19.61 2.34 11.89
C LYS A 638 -20.13 3.49 11.02
N LEU A 639 -19.95 3.37 9.71
CA LEU A 639 -20.48 4.29 8.70
C LEU A 639 -21.99 4.54 8.85
N CYS A 640 -22.81 3.48 8.94
CA CYS A 640 -24.26 3.64 9.10
C CYS A 640 -24.67 4.35 10.41
N LYS A 641 -23.86 4.25 11.47
CA LYS A 641 -24.13 4.88 12.77
C LYS A 641 -23.70 6.33 12.82
N MET A 642 -22.52 6.64 12.28
CA MET A 642 -21.91 7.98 12.40
C MET A 642 -22.44 8.95 11.34
N SER A 643 -22.50 8.53 10.07
CA SER A 643 -22.68 9.47 8.95
C SER A 643 -23.75 9.03 7.94
N PRO A 644 -25.00 8.76 8.37
CA PRO A 644 -26.07 8.27 7.49
C PRO A 644 -26.56 9.31 6.46
N LYS A 645 -26.33 10.60 6.71
CA LYS A 645 -26.66 11.66 5.74
C LYS A 645 -25.66 11.67 4.58
N LEU A 646 -24.38 11.61 4.89
CA LEU A 646 -23.30 11.64 3.90
C LEU A 646 -23.23 10.34 3.08
N LEU A 647 -23.60 9.19 3.66
CA LEU A 647 -23.78 7.95 2.89
C LEU A 647 -24.89 8.08 1.83
N ARG A 648 -26.01 8.75 2.18
CA ARG A 648 -27.14 8.93 1.26
C ARG A 648 -26.89 9.96 0.16
N SER A 649 -25.91 10.84 0.34
CA SER A 649 -25.51 11.81 -0.69
C SER A 649 -24.56 11.23 -1.73
N LEU A 650 -23.96 10.06 -1.48
CA LEU A 650 -23.13 9.39 -2.48
C LEU A 650 -23.95 8.95 -3.70
N HIS A 651 -23.30 8.79 -4.83
CA HIS A 651 -23.86 8.22 -6.04
C HIS A 651 -24.50 6.85 -5.76
N PRO A 652 -25.68 6.53 -6.33
CA PRO A 652 -26.38 5.26 -6.07
C PRO A 652 -25.51 4.02 -6.28
N GLU A 653 -24.66 4.00 -7.31
CA GLU A 653 -23.75 2.88 -7.56
C GLU A 653 -22.73 2.68 -6.43
N ASN A 654 -22.23 3.76 -5.82
CA ASN A 654 -21.33 3.67 -4.68
C ASN A 654 -22.09 3.12 -3.45
N GLN A 655 -23.34 3.52 -3.24
CA GLN A 655 -24.17 3.01 -2.15
C GLN A 655 -24.43 1.51 -2.31
N ASP A 656 -24.81 1.08 -3.52
CA ASP A 656 -25.05 -0.32 -3.84
C ASP A 656 -23.77 -1.14 -3.65
N TYR A 657 -22.64 -0.64 -4.15
CA TYR A 657 -21.34 -1.30 -3.98
C TYR A 657 -20.98 -1.48 -2.50
N LEU A 658 -21.09 -0.42 -1.69
CA LEU A 658 -20.79 -0.46 -0.25
C LEU A 658 -21.70 -1.46 0.47
N SER A 659 -23.00 -1.47 0.14
CA SER A 659 -23.96 -2.40 0.75
C SER A 659 -23.66 -3.86 0.40
N GLU A 660 -23.18 -4.07 -0.83
CA GLU A 660 -22.93 -5.39 -1.39
C GLU A 660 -21.55 -5.97 -1.02
N HIS A 661 -20.56 -5.12 -0.76
CA HIS A 661 -19.17 -5.50 -0.41
C HIS A 661 -18.83 -5.27 1.07
N ARG A 662 -19.83 -4.92 1.90
CA ARG A 662 -19.63 -4.69 3.33
C ARG A 662 -19.03 -5.89 4.07
N TRP A 663 -18.22 -5.58 5.07
CA TRP A 663 -17.74 -6.54 6.05
C TRP A 663 -18.13 -6.10 7.48
N PRO A 664 -18.62 -7.03 8.34
CA PRO A 664 -18.98 -8.41 8.02
C PRO A 664 -20.19 -8.53 7.07
N PRO A 665 -20.29 -9.61 6.26
CA PRO A 665 -21.41 -9.81 5.33
C PRO A 665 -22.77 -9.92 6.03
N VAL A 666 -23.85 -9.56 5.32
CA VAL A 666 -25.24 -9.64 5.82
C VAL A 666 -25.61 -11.04 6.32
N TRP A 667 -25.26 -12.07 5.56
CA TRP A 667 -25.58 -13.45 5.90
C TRP A 667 -24.89 -13.88 7.20
N TYR A 668 -23.67 -13.44 7.46
CA TYR A 668 -22.93 -13.74 8.68
C TYR A 668 -23.61 -13.11 9.89
N LEU A 669 -24.00 -11.83 9.80
CA LEU A 669 -24.65 -11.14 10.92
C LEU A 669 -25.97 -11.83 11.30
N LYS A 670 -26.79 -12.19 10.30
CA LYS A 670 -28.03 -12.95 10.53
C LYS A 670 -27.75 -14.32 11.18
N ASP A 671 -26.69 -14.98 10.75
CA ASP A 671 -26.30 -16.29 11.26
C ASP A 671 -25.76 -16.24 12.69
N TYR A 672 -24.97 -15.21 12.98
CA TYR A 672 -24.41 -14.94 14.30
C TYR A 672 -25.49 -14.57 15.31
N ASP A 673 -26.45 -13.72 14.93
CA ASP A 673 -27.61 -13.39 15.78
C ASP A 673 -28.43 -14.65 16.11
N TYR A 674 -28.59 -15.56 15.14
CA TYR A 674 -29.25 -16.85 15.35
C TYR A 674 -28.45 -17.74 16.31
N TYR A 675 -27.14 -17.88 16.09
CA TYR A 675 -26.25 -18.64 16.96
C TYR A 675 -26.30 -18.15 18.41
N GLN A 676 -26.22 -16.83 18.63
CA GLN A 676 -26.32 -16.23 19.97
C GLN A 676 -27.65 -16.57 20.65
N LYS A 677 -28.78 -16.51 19.90
CA LYS A 677 -30.08 -16.92 20.44
C LYS A 677 -30.10 -18.38 20.87
N CYS A 678 -29.57 -19.29 20.05
CA CYS A 678 -29.48 -20.71 20.40
C CYS A 678 -28.57 -20.96 21.61
N CYS A 679 -27.46 -20.23 21.73
CA CYS A 679 -26.60 -20.32 22.92
C CYS A 679 -27.35 -19.90 24.18
N MET A 680 -28.07 -18.77 24.15
CA MET A 680 -28.89 -18.31 25.27
C MET A 680 -30.02 -19.29 25.63
N GLU A 681 -30.64 -19.93 24.64
CA GLU A 681 -31.65 -20.97 24.87
C GLU A 681 -31.04 -22.21 25.54
N ARG A 682 -29.89 -22.67 25.06
CA ARG A 682 -29.17 -23.82 25.64
C ARG A 682 -28.71 -23.53 27.07
N GLU A 683 -28.18 -22.35 27.35
CA GLU A 683 -27.82 -21.94 28.72
C GLU A 683 -29.02 -21.92 29.66
N LYS A 684 -30.22 -21.58 29.17
CA LYS A 684 -31.47 -21.64 29.95
C LYS A 684 -31.91 -23.08 30.22
N GLU A 685 -31.73 -23.99 29.28
CA GLU A 685 -32.03 -25.43 29.46
C GLU A 685 -31.05 -26.10 30.42
N GLU A 686 -29.77 -25.70 30.41
CA GLU A 686 -28.71 -26.28 31.24
C GLU A 686 -28.72 -25.72 32.68
N LYS A 687 -29.25 -24.52 32.92
CA LYS A 687 -29.50 -24.02 34.27
C LYS A 687 -30.67 -24.79 34.90
N PRO A 688 -30.44 -25.63 35.93
CA PRO A 688 -31.54 -26.29 36.61
C PRO A 688 -32.44 -25.19 37.20
N SER A 689 -33.73 -25.23 36.90
CA SER A 689 -34.71 -24.42 37.59
C SER A 689 -34.56 -24.71 39.09
N LEU A 690 -33.91 -23.81 39.84
CA LEU A 690 -34.00 -23.76 41.28
C LEU A 690 -35.49 -23.83 41.60
N LYS A 691 -35.89 -24.93 42.26
CA LYS A 691 -37.23 -25.10 42.80
C LYS A 691 -37.62 -23.76 43.41
N ARG A 692 -38.66 -23.11 42.87
CA ARG A 692 -39.41 -22.11 43.64
C ARG A 692 -39.94 -22.86 44.86
N SER A 693 -39.21 -22.73 45.96
CA SER A 693 -39.71 -23.03 47.30
C SER A 693 -40.95 -22.17 47.49
N ARG A 694 -42.13 -22.77 47.36
CA ARG A 694 -43.35 -22.19 47.91
C ARG A 694 -43.28 -22.36 49.42
N HIS A 695 -42.59 -21.45 50.09
CA HIS A 695 -42.99 -21.04 51.44
C HIS A 695 -43.97 -19.88 51.30
N HIS A 696 -45.24 -20.23 51.05
CA HIS A 696 -46.31 -19.44 51.63
C HIS A 696 -46.99 -20.30 52.68
N SER A 697 -46.75 -19.87 53.92
CA SER A 697 -47.45 -20.15 55.15
C SER A 697 -48.93 -20.39 54.90
N GLY A 698 -49.46 -21.43 55.55
CA GLY A 698 -50.87 -21.77 55.48
C GLY A 698 -51.77 -20.61 55.91
N CYS A 699 -52.83 -20.41 55.14
CA CYS A 699 -54.10 -19.98 55.68
C CYS A 699 -55.14 -20.99 55.21
N LEU A 700 -55.59 -21.80 56.16
CA LEU A 700 -56.67 -22.76 56.03
C LEU A 700 -58.00 -21.99 55.96
N PHE A 701 -58.73 -22.08 54.85
CA PHE A 701 -60.19 -22.04 54.90
C PHE A 701 -60.77 -22.97 53.83
N PHE A 702 -61.29 -24.10 54.30
CA PHE A 702 -62.26 -24.95 53.62
C PHE A 702 -63.66 -24.49 54.03
N THR A 703 -64.48 -24.08 53.07
CA THR A 703 -65.95 -24.25 53.00
C THR A 703 -66.29 -24.06 51.51
N GLY A 704 -67.15 -24.78 50.82
CA GLY A 704 -68.03 -25.92 51.04
C GLY A 704 -68.76 -26.13 49.69
N LYS A 705 -69.03 -27.37 49.29
CA LYS A 705 -69.71 -27.74 48.04
C LYS A 705 -71.09 -27.07 47.90
N SER A 706 -71.48 -26.68 46.68
CA SER A 706 -72.82 -26.99 46.14
C SER A 706 -72.87 -26.87 44.62
N ARG A 707 -73.84 -27.57 44.04
CA ARG A 707 -74.07 -28.00 42.66
C ARG A 707 -75.27 -27.24 42.07
N ARG A 708 -75.41 -27.26 40.73
CA ARG A 708 -76.60 -26.85 39.91
C ARG A 708 -76.77 -25.31 39.77
N GLU A 709 -77.27 -24.73 38.68
CA GLU A 709 -78.04 -25.18 37.51
C GLU A 709 -77.95 -24.09 36.41
N THR A 710 -78.22 -24.50 35.17
CA THR A 710 -78.74 -23.80 33.97
C THR A 710 -79.00 -22.27 33.98
N GLY A 711 -78.71 -21.61 32.86
CA GLY A 711 -79.42 -20.37 32.49
C GLY A 711 -78.71 -19.48 31.48
N ASP A 712 -79.08 -19.67 30.21
CA ASP A 712 -79.25 -18.72 29.10
C ASP A 712 -78.95 -17.22 29.32
N GLY A 713 -78.45 -16.54 28.27
CA GLY A 713 -78.44 -15.07 28.24
C GLY A 713 -77.42 -14.45 27.28
N ALA A 714 -77.82 -14.30 26.03
CA ALA A 714 -77.18 -13.47 25.02
C ALA A 714 -76.99 -12.00 25.47
N VAL A 715 -76.07 -11.27 24.82
CA VAL A 715 -76.29 -10.00 24.08
C VAL A 715 -74.98 -9.21 23.90
N ASN A 716 -74.68 -8.97 22.62
CA ASN A 716 -73.97 -7.85 21.97
C ASN A 716 -73.32 -6.74 22.82
N ARG A 717 -72.09 -6.36 22.42
CA ARG A 717 -71.77 -5.10 21.68
C ARG A 717 -70.25 -4.99 21.50
N THR A 718 -69.69 -5.16 20.30
CA THR A 718 -69.32 -4.11 19.32
C THR A 718 -68.62 -2.85 19.86
N LEU A 719 -67.40 -2.65 19.31
CA LEU A 719 -66.83 -1.43 18.70
C LEU A 719 -65.74 -0.62 19.45
N LEU A 720 -64.66 -0.47 18.67
CA LEU A 720 -63.84 0.73 18.42
C LEU A 720 -62.77 1.15 19.43
N GLY A 721 -61.59 1.40 18.87
CA GLY A 721 -60.45 2.04 19.53
C GLY A 721 -59.17 1.92 18.72
N SER A 722 -59.14 2.47 17.52
CA SER A 722 -57.92 2.85 16.81
C SER A 722 -57.10 3.87 17.63
N ALA A 723 -55.76 3.78 17.58
CA ALA A 723 -54.84 4.87 17.24
C ALA A 723 -53.43 4.66 17.84
N THR A 724 -52.43 4.53 16.95
CA THR A 724 -51.10 5.20 16.95
C THR A 724 -50.50 5.66 18.28
N VAL A 725 -49.26 5.23 18.57
CA VAL A 725 -47.99 5.84 18.09
C VAL A 725 -46.95 4.73 17.91
#